data_AF-A0A4E9F1T4-F1
#
_entry.id   AF-A0A4E9F1T4-F1
#
_cell.length_a   1.000
_cell.length_b   1.000
_cell.length_c   1.000
_cell.angle_alpha   90.00
_cell.angle_beta   90.00
_cell.angle_gamma   90.00
#
_symmetry.space_group_name_H-M   'P 1'
#
loop_
_entity.id
_entity.type
_entity.pdbx_description
1 polymer ?
#
loop_
_entity_poly.entity_id
_entity_poly.type
_entity_poly.pdbx_seq_one_letter_code
_entity_poly.pdbx_strand_id
1 'polypeptide(L)'
;MVDTIQTKEGAVAISAENVRSSMRSVRRGKTKMILTPASLASHLKANGRKLGEGIADLYEQFEKESPTFFAFFSAENRAKNKFPNEIFLLDRTRVVLNEKPDYYHASYVDGCRQAKQYVLAQAPFNETTACDFFRLVMQCKPELIIVLMDLNLNDNEQYIMGSKPRKYGTISVRNEKNESRSLSKETIEKYSHYKLIVMKEMEKIEQKYQLLTFNTWTDDMIIPKDDFIKFHKLVHKQLEDKPRECSQLVVCPTGAHRAGVWAVFDTESERLKTKNRIRFSDTIKSVRNQRCNTIEHFELFDDMVEQLRVLGYPRLVSMENFRTPNFKLIAEILEWLVHRYDAQISIPLVIETEQERAFFIKSATFYILQKARIKLNPKKLYMSEELKKCQQLALQIPNHGATLYDLLAKEVTARVERNKALSFSLSLSDGEKAILQATQAIQEELAVINHNLQNVSSDEAALDAKIERRKKEYDQQQKRLAKLQSFRPQCMDEYEKYEMKLKQLYAIYVLKFRNVSFLQGLQNEFDRAEHERNVEAEQNMRNMVERMRAQELILREAQMAGLDKEANSTKPKVKGSKVFGNMIGAGISDDDDDDDNDDDDQENDIFYGDDDVDDDGDNIPYRNKLNKSELEGNNGNIKKLDTSSEDDF
;
A
#
# COMPACT_ATOMS: atom_id res chain seq x y z
N MET A 1 17.16 23.28 -1.64
CA MET A 1 17.48 22.62 -0.36
C MET A 1 17.05 21.17 -0.48
N VAL A 2 18.00 20.25 -0.64
CA VAL A 2 17.74 18.80 -0.52
C VAL A 2 17.77 18.49 0.97
N ASP A 3 16.72 17.88 1.50
CA ASP A 3 16.71 17.47 2.92
C ASP A 3 17.78 16.38 3.10
N THR A 4 18.82 16.69 3.87
CA THR A 4 19.94 15.80 4.21
C THR A 4 19.80 15.30 5.64
N ILE A 5 20.32 14.11 5.94
CA ILE A 5 20.50 13.62 7.30
C ILE A 5 22.00 13.64 7.60
N GLN A 6 22.38 14.30 8.69
CA GLN A 6 23.77 14.25 9.19
C GLN A 6 24.05 12.85 9.77
N THR A 7 25.03 12.17 9.18
CA THR A 7 25.63 10.95 9.73
C THR A 7 27.07 11.25 10.16
N LYS A 8 27.75 10.29 10.81
CA LYS A 8 29.16 10.43 11.19
C LYS A 8 30.10 10.59 9.99
N GLU A 9 29.63 10.29 8.79
CA GLU A 9 30.41 10.32 7.55
C GLU A 9 30.00 11.50 6.64
N GLY A 10 29.19 12.44 7.16
CA GLY A 10 28.77 13.64 6.43
C GLY A 10 27.27 13.71 6.14
N ALA A 11 26.87 14.71 5.35
CA ALA A 11 25.47 14.95 5.00
C ALA A 11 25.05 14.03 3.84
N VAL A 12 24.26 12.99 4.12
CA VAL A 12 23.75 12.07 3.11
C VAL A 12 22.34 12.50 2.67
N ALA A 13 22.11 12.55 1.36
CA ALA A 13 20.80 12.83 0.77
C ALA A 13 19.80 11.72 1.11
N ILE A 14 18.58 12.08 1.53
CA ILE A 14 17.55 11.09 1.87
C ILE A 14 17.13 10.35 0.61
N SER A 15 17.41 9.04 0.52
CA SER A 15 16.99 8.20 -0.60
C SER A 15 15.47 8.09 -0.70
N ALA A 16 14.95 8.15 -1.95
CA ALA A 16 13.53 8.20 -2.27
C ALA A 16 12.74 6.96 -1.78
N GLU A 17 13.40 5.85 -1.45
CA GLU A 17 12.76 4.62 -0.93
C GLU A 17 11.98 4.83 0.38
N ASN A 18 12.31 5.88 1.13
CA ASN A 18 11.66 6.18 2.41
C ASN A 18 10.46 7.14 2.30
N VAL A 19 10.11 7.64 1.12
CA VAL A 19 8.94 8.51 0.92
C VAL A 19 7.71 7.65 0.59
N ARG A 20 7.27 6.81 1.53
CA ARG A 20 6.02 6.04 1.42
C ARG A 20 4.83 6.91 1.82
N SER A 21 4.24 7.57 0.83
CA SER A 21 3.05 8.40 0.95
C SER A 21 1.87 7.64 1.57
N SER A 22 1.31 8.19 2.64
CA SER A 22 0.14 7.68 3.37
C SER A 22 -1.12 8.37 2.84
N MET A 23 -2.17 7.62 2.48
CA MET A 23 -3.44 8.17 1.95
C MET A 23 -4.29 8.95 2.98
N ARG A 24 -3.71 9.40 4.09
CA ARG A 24 -4.40 10.24 5.08
C ARG A 24 -4.05 11.70 4.81
N SER A 25 -5.01 12.44 4.26
CA SER A 25 -5.04 13.90 4.13
C SER A 25 -4.40 14.50 2.86
N VAL A 26 -5.18 14.54 1.79
CA VAL A 26 -5.15 15.68 0.85
C VAL A 26 -6.12 16.76 1.34
N ARG A 27 -5.84 17.31 2.53
CA ARG A 27 -6.45 18.57 2.99
C ARG A 27 -5.35 19.46 3.55
N ARG A 28 -4.94 20.42 2.71
CA ARG A 28 -4.27 21.69 3.02
C ARG A 28 -3.12 21.59 4.02
N GLY A 29 -1.92 21.29 3.51
CA GLY A 29 -0.69 21.47 4.27
C GLY A 29 0.53 21.11 3.44
N LYS A 30 1.07 22.08 2.70
CA LYS A 30 2.30 22.01 1.89
C LYS A 30 2.20 21.10 0.67
N THR A 31 1.82 21.70 -0.45
CA THR A 31 2.20 21.26 -1.81
C THR A 31 3.74 21.20 -1.85
N LYS A 32 4.33 20.12 -1.32
CA LYS A 32 5.77 19.88 -1.44
C LYS A 32 6.04 19.54 -2.89
N MET A 33 6.40 20.58 -3.64
CA MET A 33 7.23 20.58 -4.84
C MET A 33 6.86 19.51 -5.87
N ILE A 34 5.80 19.75 -6.64
CA ILE A 34 5.77 19.24 -8.00
C ILE A 34 6.89 19.99 -8.74
N LEU A 35 7.99 19.31 -9.08
CA LEU A 35 9.08 19.94 -9.82
C LEU A 35 8.56 20.42 -11.18
N THR A 36 8.98 21.60 -11.61
CA THR A 36 8.74 22.03 -12.99
C THR A 36 9.47 21.09 -13.96
N PRO A 37 9.01 20.92 -15.22
CA PRO A 37 9.67 20.03 -16.18
C PRO A 37 11.18 20.29 -16.34
N ALA A 38 11.59 21.57 -16.30
CA ALA A 38 12.99 21.97 -16.33
C ALA A 38 13.75 21.53 -15.06
N SER A 39 13.17 21.72 -13.87
CA SER A 39 13.78 21.29 -12.62
C SER A 39 13.88 19.76 -12.52
N LEU A 40 12.88 19.04 -13.04
CA LEU A 40 12.89 17.57 -13.12
C LEU A 40 14.02 17.07 -14.03
N ALA A 41 14.17 17.68 -15.21
CA ALA A 41 15.25 17.34 -16.13
C ALA A 41 16.65 17.60 -15.54
N SER A 42 16.82 18.72 -14.84
CA SER A 42 18.08 19.02 -14.12
C SER A 42 18.34 18.03 -12.98
N HIS A 43 17.30 17.64 -12.23
CA HIS A 43 17.41 16.64 -11.16
C HIS A 43 17.78 15.25 -11.70
N LEU A 44 17.19 14.85 -12.83
CA LEU A 44 17.51 13.59 -13.50
C LEU A 44 18.93 13.55 -14.05
N LYS A 45 19.41 14.67 -14.62
CA LYS A 45 20.82 14.81 -15.04
C LYS A 45 21.79 14.74 -13.86
N ALA A 46 21.45 15.37 -12.74
CA ALA A 46 22.29 15.38 -11.54
C ALA A 46 22.46 13.98 -10.91
N ASN A 47 21.45 13.11 -11.04
CA ASN A 47 21.50 11.73 -10.54
C ASN A 47 22.27 10.75 -11.46
N GLY A 48 23.00 11.24 -12.47
CA GLY A 48 23.91 10.43 -13.28
C GLY A 48 23.26 9.40 -14.23
N ARG A 49 21.92 9.35 -14.30
CA ARG A 49 21.21 8.43 -15.20
C ARG A 49 20.96 9.07 -16.57
N LYS A 50 20.95 8.26 -17.63
CA LYS A 50 20.51 8.72 -18.95
C LYS A 50 19.06 9.23 -18.80
N LEU A 51 18.80 10.43 -19.31
CA LEU A 51 17.49 11.12 -19.12
C LEU A 51 16.29 10.22 -19.47
N GLY A 52 16.42 9.34 -20.46
CA GLY A 52 15.38 8.37 -20.84
C GLY A 52 15.10 7.30 -19.78
N GLU A 53 16.12 6.73 -19.16
CA GLU A 53 15.99 5.73 -18.07
C GLU A 53 15.41 6.39 -16.81
N GLY A 54 15.90 7.59 -16.45
CA GLY A 54 15.39 8.33 -15.30
C GLY A 54 13.93 8.75 -15.43
N ILE A 55 13.47 9.11 -16.64
CA ILE A 55 12.05 9.38 -16.91
C ILE A 55 11.23 8.10 -16.85
N ALA A 56 11.71 6.99 -17.40
CA ALA A 56 11.01 5.70 -17.36
C ALA A 56 10.81 5.23 -15.91
N ASP A 57 11.86 5.29 -15.07
CA ASP A 57 11.80 4.93 -13.65
C ASP A 57 10.83 5.82 -12.88
N LEU A 58 10.86 7.15 -13.10
CA LEU A 58 9.93 8.09 -12.49
C LEU A 58 8.50 7.85 -12.96
N TYR A 59 8.30 7.60 -14.25
CA TYR A 59 6.98 7.29 -14.79
C TYR A 59 6.45 5.99 -14.21
N GLU A 60 7.28 4.96 -14.09
CA GLU A 60 6.94 3.71 -13.42
C GLU A 60 6.63 3.93 -11.92
N GLN A 61 7.32 4.86 -11.26
CA GLN A 61 7.00 5.27 -9.88
C GLN A 61 5.67 6.05 -9.79
N PHE A 62 5.42 7.01 -10.67
CA PHE A 62 4.18 7.80 -10.69
C PHE A 62 2.96 6.95 -11.11
N GLU A 63 3.14 6.01 -12.04
CA GLU A 63 2.12 5.04 -12.43
C GLU A 63 1.87 4.03 -11.30
N LYS A 64 2.90 3.64 -10.53
CA LYS A 64 2.74 2.92 -9.24
C LYS A 64 1.97 3.73 -8.20
N GLU A 65 1.95 5.07 -8.28
CA GLU A 65 1.31 5.95 -7.31
C GLU A 65 -0.15 6.30 -7.61
N SER A 66 -0.61 6.30 -8.87
CA SER A 66 -2.00 6.64 -9.19
C SER A 66 -2.90 5.40 -9.07
N PRO A 67 -3.78 5.31 -8.06
CA PRO A 67 -4.66 4.15 -7.91
C PRO A 67 -5.72 4.15 -9.02
N THR A 68 -5.67 3.13 -9.87
CA THR A 68 -6.67 2.88 -10.91
C THR A 68 -7.70 1.84 -10.46
N PHE A 69 -8.95 2.02 -10.90
CA PHE A 69 -10.11 1.23 -10.51
C PHE A 69 -10.99 0.87 -11.73
N PHE A 70 -10.42 0.86 -12.94
CA PHE A 70 -11.12 0.64 -14.20
C PHE A 70 -11.91 -0.67 -14.20
N ALA A 71 -11.33 -1.77 -13.73
CA ALA A 71 -12.04 -3.05 -13.71
C ALA A 71 -13.20 -3.04 -12.69
N PHE A 72 -13.02 -2.34 -11.55
CA PHE A 72 -14.07 -2.19 -10.54
C PHE A 72 -15.26 -1.36 -11.05
N PHE A 73 -15.01 -0.27 -11.76
CA PHE A 73 -16.04 0.60 -12.34
C PHE A 73 -16.59 0.14 -13.69
N SER A 74 -16.03 -0.92 -14.29
CA SER A 74 -16.55 -1.49 -15.53
C SER A 74 -18.01 -1.94 -15.37
N ALA A 75 -18.85 -1.60 -16.35
CA ALA A 75 -20.28 -1.92 -16.33
C ALA A 75 -20.54 -3.44 -16.20
N GLU A 76 -19.69 -4.27 -16.81
CA GLU A 76 -19.78 -5.73 -16.78
C GLU A 76 -19.52 -6.33 -15.38
N ASN A 77 -18.76 -5.62 -14.54
CA ASN A 77 -18.35 -6.10 -13.21
C ASN A 77 -19.20 -5.53 -12.08
N ARG A 78 -20.05 -4.53 -12.35
CA ARG A 78 -20.86 -3.85 -11.33
C ARG A 78 -21.71 -4.81 -10.50
N ALA A 79 -22.30 -5.83 -11.14
CA ALA A 79 -23.13 -6.84 -10.48
C ALA A 79 -22.34 -7.85 -9.61
N LYS A 80 -21.01 -7.85 -9.71
CA LYS A 80 -20.12 -8.73 -8.94
C LYS A 80 -19.63 -8.09 -7.64
N ASN A 81 -19.90 -6.79 -7.45
CA ASN A 81 -19.48 -6.01 -6.29
C ASN A 81 -20.65 -5.95 -5.30
N LYS A 82 -20.52 -6.62 -4.14
CA LYS A 82 -21.58 -6.59 -3.11
C LYS A 82 -21.66 -5.21 -2.43
N PHE A 83 -20.51 -4.55 -2.27
CA PHE A 83 -20.37 -3.25 -1.60
C PHE A 83 -19.77 -2.19 -2.55
N PRO A 84 -20.48 -1.80 -3.63
CA PRO A 84 -19.92 -0.98 -4.71
C PRO A 84 -19.58 0.46 -4.30
N ASN A 85 -20.15 0.96 -3.20
CA ASN A 85 -19.92 2.32 -2.71
C ASN A 85 -18.93 2.39 -1.53
N GLU A 86 -18.52 1.25 -0.99
CA GLU A 86 -17.72 1.17 0.23
C GLU A 86 -16.37 0.51 -0.01
N ILE A 87 -16.33 -0.62 -0.73
CA ILE A 87 -15.11 -1.43 -0.87
C ILE A 87 -14.61 -1.41 -2.30
N PHE A 88 -13.66 -0.53 -2.57
CA PHE A 88 -13.05 -0.40 -3.90
C PHE A 88 -11.99 -1.45 -4.17
N LEU A 89 -11.76 -1.76 -5.45
CA LEU A 89 -10.77 -2.74 -5.89
C LEU A 89 -9.74 -2.10 -6.83
N LEU A 90 -8.49 -2.05 -6.39
CA LEU A 90 -7.36 -1.55 -7.16
C LEU A 90 -7.04 -2.47 -8.35
N ASP A 91 -6.85 -1.90 -9.54
CA ASP A 91 -6.44 -2.68 -10.72
C ASP A 91 -5.05 -3.30 -10.57
N ARG A 92 -4.14 -2.61 -9.87
CA ARG A 92 -2.74 -3.02 -9.71
C ARG A 92 -2.57 -4.32 -8.92
N THR A 93 -3.38 -4.50 -7.87
CA THR A 93 -3.24 -5.62 -6.94
C THR A 93 -4.38 -6.62 -7.03
N ARG A 94 -5.42 -6.37 -7.84
CA ARG A 94 -6.51 -7.33 -8.02
C ARG A 94 -5.99 -8.64 -8.60
N VAL A 95 -6.67 -9.72 -8.27
CA VAL A 95 -6.47 -10.98 -8.96
C VAL A 95 -7.17 -10.92 -10.32
N VAL A 96 -6.41 -11.16 -11.39
CA VAL A 96 -6.94 -11.24 -12.77
C VAL A 96 -7.20 -12.70 -13.07
N LEU A 97 -8.45 -13.09 -13.33
CA LEU A 97 -8.75 -14.48 -13.68
C LEU A 97 -8.28 -14.81 -15.10
N ASN A 98 -7.80 -16.03 -15.32
CA ASN A 98 -7.26 -16.50 -16.61
C ASN A 98 -8.34 -16.60 -17.70
N GLU A 99 -9.61 -16.80 -17.32
CA GLU A 99 -10.75 -16.95 -18.23
C GLU A 99 -11.67 -15.73 -18.13
N LYS A 100 -12.22 -15.27 -19.26
CA LYS A 100 -13.21 -14.18 -19.27
C LYS A 100 -14.56 -14.64 -18.69
N PRO A 101 -15.27 -13.79 -17.92
CA PRO A 101 -14.82 -12.49 -17.41
C PRO A 101 -13.69 -12.65 -16.38
N ASP A 102 -12.67 -11.79 -16.47
CA ASP A 102 -11.38 -11.88 -15.75
C ASP A 102 -11.41 -11.21 -14.35
N TYR A 103 -12.61 -10.92 -13.87
CA TYR A 103 -12.83 -10.14 -12.65
C TYR A 103 -13.44 -11.00 -11.54
N TYR A 104 -12.78 -10.94 -10.39
CA TYR A 104 -13.36 -11.27 -9.10
C TYR A 104 -12.89 -10.23 -8.08
N HIS A 105 -13.72 -9.92 -7.07
CA HIS A 105 -13.41 -8.91 -6.07
C HIS A 105 -12.42 -9.44 -5.01
N ALA A 106 -11.17 -9.60 -5.43
CA ALA A 106 -10.06 -10.07 -4.60
C ALA A 106 -8.74 -9.37 -4.94
N SER A 107 -7.88 -9.18 -3.95
CA SER A 107 -6.56 -8.56 -4.13
C SER A 107 -5.45 -9.42 -3.52
N TYR A 108 -4.30 -9.45 -4.17
CA TYR A 108 -3.06 -9.92 -3.58
C TYR A 108 -2.58 -8.93 -2.52
N VAL A 109 -2.14 -9.47 -1.38
CA VAL A 109 -1.53 -8.71 -0.29
C VAL A 109 -0.25 -9.42 0.16
N ASP A 110 0.82 -8.63 0.32
CA ASP A 110 2.12 -9.13 0.76
C ASP A 110 2.13 -9.48 2.25
N GLY A 111 2.92 -10.50 2.61
CA GLY A 111 3.25 -10.82 4.00
C GLY A 111 4.67 -10.42 4.39
N CYS A 112 5.15 -10.95 5.52
CA CYS A 112 6.46 -10.55 6.05
C CYS A 112 7.63 -11.19 5.28
N ARG A 113 7.43 -12.42 4.79
CA ARG A 113 8.45 -13.21 4.08
C ARG A 113 8.21 -13.30 2.58
N GLN A 114 6.96 -13.23 2.15
CA GLN A 114 6.57 -13.54 0.77
C GLN A 114 5.66 -12.45 0.20
N ALA A 115 5.98 -12.00 -1.01
CA ALA A 115 5.09 -11.15 -1.79
C ALA A 115 3.85 -11.94 -2.22
N LYS A 116 2.69 -11.29 -2.26
CA LYS A 116 1.41 -11.92 -2.60
C LYS A 116 1.06 -13.15 -1.73
N GLN A 117 1.52 -13.18 -0.48
CA GLN A 117 1.27 -14.29 0.45
C GLN A 117 -0.23 -14.50 0.70
N TYR A 118 -0.99 -13.42 0.79
CA TYR A 118 -2.43 -13.43 1.03
C TYR A 118 -3.20 -13.07 -0.25
N VAL A 119 -4.36 -13.69 -0.42
CA VAL A 119 -5.41 -13.17 -1.30
C VAL A 119 -6.61 -12.82 -0.43
N LEU A 120 -6.96 -11.54 -0.37
CA LEU A 120 -8.13 -11.08 0.39
C LEU A 120 -9.31 -10.96 -0.56
N ALA A 121 -10.36 -11.76 -0.32
CA ALA A 121 -11.45 -11.98 -1.25
C ALA A 121 -12.82 -11.71 -0.61
N GLN A 122 -13.70 -11.05 -1.37
CA GLN A 122 -15.12 -10.92 -1.01
C GLN A 122 -15.76 -12.32 -1.02
N ALA A 123 -16.66 -12.60 -0.08
CA ALA A 123 -17.44 -13.83 -0.11
C ALA A 123 -18.39 -13.85 -1.31
N PRO A 124 -18.53 -14.97 -2.04
CA PRO A 124 -19.53 -15.12 -3.09
C PRO A 124 -20.95 -15.04 -2.50
N PHE A 125 -21.85 -14.35 -3.18
CA PHE A 125 -23.20 -14.04 -2.68
C PHE A 125 -24.31 -14.38 -3.70
N ASN A 126 -23.95 -14.90 -4.87
CA ASN A 126 -24.86 -15.44 -5.87
C ASN A 126 -24.13 -16.52 -6.70
N GLU A 127 -24.86 -17.27 -7.54
CA GLU A 127 -24.28 -18.35 -8.36
C GLU A 127 -23.18 -17.88 -9.31
N THR A 128 -23.32 -16.67 -9.88
CA THR A 128 -22.33 -16.09 -10.79
C THR A 128 -21.01 -15.79 -10.07
N THR A 129 -21.06 -15.13 -8.92
CA THR A 129 -19.88 -14.84 -8.11
C THR A 129 -19.30 -16.11 -7.49
N ALA A 130 -20.12 -17.13 -7.22
CA ALA A 130 -19.63 -18.44 -6.81
C ALA A 130 -18.79 -19.11 -7.91
N CYS A 131 -19.27 -19.09 -9.16
CA CYS A 131 -18.50 -19.57 -10.31
C CYS A 131 -17.14 -18.87 -10.41
N ASP A 132 -17.13 -17.54 -10.32
CA ASP A 132 -15.91 -16.72 -10.36
C ASP A 132 -14.97 -17.01 -9.17
N PHE A 133 -15.53 -17.22 -7.98
CA PHE A 133 -14.77 -17.58 -6.78
C PHE A 133 -14.05 -18.92 -6.93
N PHE A 134 -14.71 -19.96 -7.46
CA PHE A 134 -14.02 -21.24 -7.65
C PHE A 134 -13.01 -21.20 -8.79
N ARG A 135 -13.21 -20.36 -9.82
CA ARG A 135 -12.17 -20.05 -10.81
C ARG A 135 -10.94 -19.41 -10.15
N LEU A 136 -11.15 -18.45 -9.23
CA LEU A 136 -10.08 -17.89 -8.40
C LEU A 136 -9.35 -18.98 -7.60
N VAL A 137 -10.08 -19.84 -6.90
CA VAL A 137 -9.49 -20.92 -6.08
C VAL A 137 -8.63 -21.87 -6.93
N MET A 138 -9.13 -22.32 -8.07
CA MET A 138 -8.39 -23.24 -8.96
C MET A 138 -7.14 -22.59 -9.57
N GLN A 139 -7.18 -21.29 -9.85
CA GLN A 139 -6.06 -20.54 -10.38
C GLN A 139 -5.00 -20.25 -9.33
N CYS A 140 -5.40 -19.66 -8.19
CA CYS A 140 -4.50 -19.30 -7.10
C CYS A 140 -3.91 -20.53 -6.40
N LYS A 141 -4.65 -21.65 -6.43
CA LYS A 141 -4.33 -22.89 -5.72
C LYS A 141 -3.92 -22.60 -4.28
N PRO A 142 -4.78 -22.00 -3.44
CA PRO A 142 -4.39 -21.66 -2.08
C PRO A 142 -3.99 -22.90 -1.29
N GLU A 143 -3.01 -22.76 -0.41
CA GLU A 143 -2.64 -23.83 0.51
C GLU A 143 -3.75 -24.05 1.55
N LEU A 144 -4.30 -22.93 2.04
CA LEU A 144 -5.43 -22.92 2.95
C LEU A 144 -6.44 -21.82 2.57
N ILE A 145 -7.72 -22.19 2.58
CA ILE A 145 -8.85 -21.24 2.48
C ILE A 145 -9.32 -20.90 3.89
N ILE A 146 -9.29 -19.62 4.25
CA ILE A 146 -9.65 -19.11 5.57
C ILE A 146 -10.92 -18.28 5.42
N VAL A 147 -12.01 -18.70 6.05
CA VAL A 147 -13.31 -18.02 5.98
C VAL A 147 -13.60 -17.36 7.33
N LEU A 148 -13.60 -16.04 7.37
CA LEU A 148 -13.80 -15.23 8.59
C LEU A 148 -15.26 -14.78 8.71
N MET A 149 -16.19 -15.73 8.70
CA MET A 149 -17.63 -15.52 8.87
C MET A 149 -18.29 -16.81 9.34
N ASP A 150 -19.48 -16.69 9.92
CA ASP A 150 -20.33 -17.85 10.21
C ASP A 150 -20.77 -18.55 8.92
N LEU A 151 -20.44 -19.83 8.83
CA LEU A 151 -20.73 -20.66 7.67
C LEU A 151 -21.78 -21.72 8.03
N ASN A 152 -23.04 -21.43 7.74
CA ASN A 152 -24.15 -22.36 7.90
C ASN A 152 -24.35 -23.20 6.63
N LEU A 153 -24.00 -24.49 6.70
CA LEU A 153 -24.12 -25.44 5.58
C LEU A 153 -25.55 -25.69 5.08
N ASN A 154 -26.56 -25.31 5.88
CA ASN A 154 -27.97 -25.45 5.54
C ASN A 154 -28.55 -24.16 4.92
N ASP A 155 -27.83 -23.05 5.00
CA ASP A 155 -28.24 -21.80 4.38
C ASP A 155 -27.98 -21.87 2.87
N ASN A 156 -29.05 -21.75 2.09
CA ASN A 156 -28.93 -21.82 0.64
C ASN A 156 -28.23 -20.59 0.04
N GLU A 157 -28.17 -19.48 0.78
CA GLU A 157 -27.53 -18.23 0.38
C GLU A 157 -26.00 -18.25 0.60
N GLN A 158 -25.45 -19.35 1.13
CA GLN A 158 -24.00 -19.55 1.22
C GLN A 158 -23.45 -20.32 0.02
N TYR A 159 -22.49 -19.70 -0.66
CA TYR A 159 -21.97 -20.22 -1.92
C TYR A 159 -20.56 -20.83 -1.81
N ILE A 160 -19.88 -20.60 -0.68
CA ILE A 160 -18.52 -21.13 -0.42
C ILE A 160 -18.57 -22.65 -0.20
N MET A 161 -19.59 -23.14 0.50
CA MET A 161 -19.76 -24.54 0.86
C MET A 161 -21.24 -24.84 1.10
N GLY A 162 -21.70 -26.04 0.74
CA GLY A 162 -23.05 -26.52 1.05
C GLY A 162 -23.03 -27.97 1.53
N SER A 163 -24.13 -28.39 2.16
CA SER A 163 -24.33 -29.78 2.58
C SER A 163 -24.40 -30.78 1.42
N LYS A 164 -24.89 -30.33 0.26
CA LYS A 164 -24.98 -31.11 -0.99
C LYS A 164 -23.96 -30.61 -2.01
N PRO A 165 -23.45 -31.48 -2.89
CA PRO A 165 -22.65 -31.04 -4.04
C PRO A 165 -23.40 -30.00 -4.86
N ARG A 166 -22.72 -28.91 -5.23
CA ARG A 166 -23.27 -27.83 -6.06
C ARG A 166 -22.41 -27.65 -7.31
N LYS A 167 -23.05 -27.25 -8.40
CA LYS A 167 -22.40 -27.02 -9.69
C LYS A 167 -22.58 -25.57 -10.09
N TYR A 168 -21.49 -24.91 -10.43
CA TYR A 168 -21.43 -23.52 -10.87
C TYR A 168 -20.76 -23.49 -12.26
N GLY A 169 -21.58 -23.42 -13.31
CA GLY A 169 -21.10 -23.53 -14.69
C GLY A 169 -20.44 -24.89 -14.96
N THR A 170 -19.15 -24.87 -15.32
CA THR A 170 -18.33 -26.08 -15.59
C THR A 170 -17.62 -26.64 -14.36
N ILE A 171 -17.77 -25.98 -13.21
CA ILE A 171 -17.12 -26.35 -11.95
C ILE A 171 -18.11 -27.02 -11.01
N SER A 172 -17.75 -28.19 -10.52
CA SER A 172 -18.50 -28.96 -9.53
C SER A 172 -17.76 -28.94 -8.20
N VAL A 173 -18.48 -28.61 -7.14
CA VAL A 173 -17.94 -28.39 -5.79
C VAL A 173 -18.63 -29.33 -4.82
N ARG A 174 -17.84 -30.12 -4.09
CA ARG A 174 -18.35 -31.04 -3.06
C ARG A 174 -17.52 -30.95 -1.79
N ASN A 175 -18.20 -31.07 -0.66
CA ASN A 175 -17.56 -31.28 0.63
C ASN A 175 -17.27 -32.77 0.78
N GLU A 176 -16.03 -33.13 1.10
CA GLU A 176 -15.75 -34.47 1.62
C GLU A 176 -16.32 -34.51 3.04
N LYS A 177 -17.25 -35.45 3.32
CA LYS A 177 -17.80 -35.61 4.67
C LYS A 177 -16.66 -35.91 5.64
N ASN A 178 -16.18 -34.89 6.35
CA ASN A 178 -15.26 -35.09 7.44
C ASN A 178 -16.00 -35.83 8.55
N GLU A 179 -15.55 -37.04 8.88
CA GLU A 179 -15.81 -37.60 10.19
C GLU A 179 -15.19 -36.62 11.20
N SER A 180 -16.00 -35.77 11.83
CA SER A 180 -15.60 -34.86 12.92
C SER A 180 -15.22 -35.66 14.17
N ARG A 181 -14.28 -36.61 14.04
CA ARG A 181 -14.03 -37.66 15.01
C ARG A 181 -13.14 -37.24 16.19
N SER A 182 -12.69 -35.98 16.26
CA SER A 182 -11.71 -35.58 17.29
C SER A 182 -11.86 -34.16 17.88
N LEU A 183 -12.92 -33.40 17.59
CA LEU A 183 -13.13 -32.06 18.18
C LEU A 183 -14.39 -32.06 19.05
N SER A 184 -14.31 -31.44 20.23
CA SER A 184 -15.48 -31.29 21.13
C SER A 184 -16.59 -30.46 20.46
N LYS A 185 -17.86 -30.68 20.83
CA LYS A 185 -19.01 -29.91 20.29
C LYS A 185 -18.81 -28.39 20.39
N GLU A 186 -18.32 -27.91 21.52
CA GLU A 186 -17.99 -26.48 21.74
C GLU A 186 -16.92 -25.96 20.78
N THR A 187 -16.00 -26.82 20.34
CA THR A 187 -14.93 -26.42 19.42
C THR A 187 -15.45 -26.26 18.00
N ILE A 188 -16.39 -27.13 17.57
CA ILE A 188 -16.99 -27.12 16.24
C ILE A 188 -17.85 -25.87 16.02
N GLU A 189 -18.57 -25.44 17.07
CA GLU A 189 -19.34 -24.19 17.05
C GLU A 189 -18.45 -22.96 16.83
N LYS A 190 -17.20 -23.02 17.30
CA LYS A 190 -16.26 -21.88 17.22
C LYS A 190 -15.50 -21.83 15.91
N TYR A 191 -15.03 -22.97 15.44
CA TYR A 191 -14.35 -23.10 14.15
C TYR A 191 -14.63 -24.47 13.54
N SER A 192 -14.85 -24.50 12.23
CA SER A 192 -15.08 -25.73 11.48
C SER A 192 -14.03 -25.94 10.40
N HIS A 193 -13.62 -27.20 10.23
CA HIS A 193 -12.65 -27.63 9.23
C HIS A 193 -13.32 -28.53 8.20
N TYR A 194 -13.25 -28.12 6.94
CA TYR A 194 -13.80 -28.81 5.80
C TYR A 194 -12.71 -29.16 4.78
N LYS A 195 -12.96 -30.21 4.01
CA LYS A 195 -12.16 -30.60 2.86
C LYS A 195 -12.98 -30.37 1.60
N LEU A 196 -12.61 -29.32 0.88
CA LEU A 196 -13.30 -28.88 -0.31
C LEU A 196 -12.69 -29.56 -1.53
N ILE A 197 -13.52 -30.23 -2.32
CA ILE A 197 -13.12 -30.80 -3.62
C ILE A 197 -13.75 -29.97 -4.72
N VAL A 198 -12.90 -29.37 -5.55
CA VAL A 198 -13.29 -28.55 -6.70
C VAL A 198 -12.87 -29.29 -7.96
N MET A 199 -13.84 -29.56 -8.85
CA MET A 199 -13.64 -30.30 -10.08
C MET A 199 -14.06 -29.47 -11.29
N LYS A 200 -13.18 -29.35 -12.29
CA LYS A 200 -13.54 -28.82 -13.60
C LYS A 200 -13.88 -29.98 -14.53
N GLU A 201 -15.17 -30.16 -14.81
CA GLU A 201 -15.67 -31.37 -15.47
C GLU A 201 -15.11 -31.57 -16.88
N MET A 202 -15.01 -30.48 -17.65
CA MET A 202 -14.54 -30.56 -19.05
C MET A 202 -13.09 -30.99 -19.18
N GLU A 203 -12.23 -30.59 -18.23
CA GLU A 203 -10.79 -30.90 -18.24
C GLU A 203 -10.45 -32.10 -17.35
N LYS A 204 -11.44 -32.64 -16.62
CA LYS A 204 -11.26 -33.70 -15.61
C LYS A 204 -10.18 -33.38 -14.57
N ILE A 205 -10.03 -32.09 -14.23
CA ILE A 205 -9.09 -31.64 -13.20
C ILE A 205 -9.83 -31.64 -11.86
N GLU A 206 -9.36 -32.45 -10.92
CA GLU A 206 -9.83 -32.47 -9.52
C GLU A 206 -8.75 -31.88 -8.61
N GLN A 207 -9.13 -30.89 -7.80
CA GLN A 207 -8.27 -30.26 -6.81
C GLN A 207 -8.93 -30.31 -5.43
N LYS A 208 -8.11 -30.54 -4.41
CA LYS A 208 -8.56 -30.66 -3.02
C LYS A 208 -7.94 -29.54 -2.20
N TYR A 209 -8.77 -28.86 -1.42
CA TYR A 209 -8.38 -27.71 -0.61
C TYR A 209 -8.83 -27.89 0.84
N GLN A 210 -7.98 -27.46 1.77
CA GLN A 210 -8.36 -27.34 3.17
C GLN A 210 -9.09 -26.01 3.36
N LEU A 211 -10.24 -26.05 4.05
CA LEU A 211 -11.03 -24.86 4.36
C LEU A 211 -11.27 -24.78 5.87
N LEU A 212 -10.81 -23.70 6.49
CA LEU A 212 -11.03 -23.40 7.90
C LEU A 212 -11.96 -22.19 8.03
N THR A 213 -12.99 -22.34 8.84
CA THR A 213 -14.00 -21.32 9.11
C THR A 213 -13.85 -20.81 10.54
N PHE A 214 -14.01 -19.51 10.73
CA PHE A 214 -14.08 -18.87 12.03
C PHE A 214 -15.49 -18.35 12.27
N ASN A 215 -16.33 -19.23 12.80
CA ASN A 215 -17.77 -19.01 12.88
C ASN A 215 -18.16 -17.98 13.95
N THR A 216 -17.33 -17.80 14.98
CA THR A 216 -17.61 -16.83 16.06
C THR A 216 -17.50 -15.38 15.62
N TRP A 217 -16.83 -15.09 14.50
CA TRP A 217 -16.69 -13.72 14.02
C TRP A 217 -17.91 -13.33 13.20
N THR A 218 -18.90 -12.72 13.84
CA THR A 218 -20.16 -12.31 13.23
C THR A 218 -20.24 -10.81 12.98
N ASP A 219 -19.61 -9.99 13.81
CA ASP A 219 -19.56 -8.52 13.70
C ASP A 219 -18.18 -8.04 13.21
N ASP A 220 -18.15 -7.17 12.20
CA ASP A 220 -16.91 -6.57 11.68
C ASP A 220 -16.18 -5.72 12.74
N MET A 221 -16.90 -5.18 13.72
CA MET A 221 -16.42 -4.23 14.73
C MET A 221 -15.88 -4.92 15.99
N ILE A 222 -16.24 -6.19 16.22
CA ILE A 222 -15.92 -6.92 17.44
C ILE A 222 -15.11 -8.17 17.08
N ILE A 223 -13.81 -8.16 17.40
CA ILE A 223 -12.94 -9.32 17.25
C ILE A 223 -13.21 -10.30 18.41
N PRO A 224 -13.59 -11.57 18.17
CA PRO A 224 -13.70 -12.58 19.22
C PRO A 224 -12.32 -13.04 19.72
N LYS A 225 -11.66 -12.23 20.57
CA LYS A 225 -10.21 -12.31 20.88
C LYS A 225 -9.72 -13.68 21.35
N ASP A 226 -10.39 -14.31 22.32
CA ASP A 226 -9.99 -15.60 22.88
C ASP A 226 -10.00 -16.71 21.83
N ASP A 227 -10.99 -16.68 20.94
CA ASP A 227 -11.15 -17.68 19.89
C ASP A 227 -10.30 -17.32 18.66
N PHE A 228 -10.05 -16.03 18.40
CA PHE A 228 -9.23 -15.55 17.28
C PHE A 228 -7.77 -16.00 17.40
N ILE A 229 -7.15 -15.88 18.57
CA ILE A 229 -5.77 -16.34 18.79
C ILE A 229 -5.67 -17.86 18.68
N LYS A 230 -6.67 -18.59 19.18
CA LYS A 230 -6.71 -20.06 19.07
C LYS A 230 -6.88 -20.49 17.61
N PHE A 231 -7.75 -19.81 16.87
CA PHE A 231 -7.96 -20.02 15.45
C PHE A 231 -6.69 -19.71 14.63
N HIS A 232 -5.98 -18.62 14.95
CA HIS A 232 -4.69 -18.29 14.34
C HIS A 232 -3.66 -19.41 14.52
N LYS A 233 -3.52 -19.92 15.75
CA LYS A 233 -2.64 -21.07 16.03
C LYS A 233 -3.08 -22.34 15.29
N LEU A 234 -4.38 -22.59 15.13
CA LEU A 234 -4.89 -23.72 14.38
C LEU A 234 -4.54 -23.62 12.88
N VAL A 235 -4.73 -22.44 12.29
CA VAL A 235 -4.37 -22.17 10.90
C VAL A 235 -2.86 -22.40 10.67
N HIS A 236 -2.01 -21.85 11.54
CA HIS A 236 -0.55 -22.04 11.44
C HIS A 236 -0.08 -23.49 11.62
N LYS A 237 -0.90 -24.37 12.20
CA LYS A 237 -0.59 -25.81 12.25
C LYS A 237 -0.89 -26.53 10.92
N GLN A 238 -1.72 -25.93 10.06
CA GLN A 238 -2.10 -26.48 8.75
C GLN A 238 -1.25 -25.92 7.61
N LEU A 239 -0.50 -24.84 7.85
CA LEU A 239 0.39 -24.22 6.87
C LEU A 239 1.80 -24.82 6.98
N GLU A 240 2.42 -25.09 5.83
CA GLU A 240 3.82 -25.42 5.68
C GLU A 240 4.70 -24.19 5.96
N ASP A 241 5.88 -24.40 6.55
CA ASP A 241 6.87 -23.34 6.77
C ASP A 241 7.69 -23.05 5.50
N LYS A 242 7.00 -22.84 4.37
CA LYS A 242 7.61 -22.48 3.09
C LYS A 242 6.99 -21.20 2.53
N PRO A 243 7.81 -20.24 2.05
CA PRO A 243 7.27 -19.04 1.41
C PRO A 243 6.58 -19.43 0.10
N ARG A 244 5.30 -19.06 -0.03
CA ARG A 244 4.47 -19.40 -1.18
C ARG A 244 3.48 -18.28 -1.50
N GLU A 245 3.35 -17.93 -2.78
CA GLU A 245 2.28 -17.03 -3.24
C GLU A 245 0.91 -17.64 -2.98
N CYS A 246 -0.04 -16.82 -2.52
CA CYS A 246 -1.37 -17.25 -2.12
C CYS A 246 -1.34 -18.49 -1.20
N SER A 247 -0.46 -18.52 -0.19
CA SER A 247 -0.55 -19.56 0.85
C SER A 247 -1.91 -19.47 1.55
N GLN A 248 -2.40 -18.26 1.79
CA GLN A 248 -3.66 -18.02 2.49
C GLN A 248 -4.66 -17.25 1.62
N LEU A 249 -5.75 -17.91 1.22
CA LEU A 249 -6.92 -17.23 0.63
C LEU A 249 -7.89 -16.87 1.75
N VAL A 250 -7.95 -15.60 2.11
CA VAL A 250 -8.75 -15.09 3.22
C VAL A 250 -10.05 -14.49 2.70
N VAL A 251 -11.17 -15.08 3.09
CA VAL A 251 -12.52 -14.74 2.64
C VAL A 251 -13.32 -14.18 3.80
N CYS A 252 -13.95 -13.03 3.61
CA CYS A 252 -14.91 -12.45 4.56
C CYS A 252 -16.01 -11.70 3.79
N PRO A 253 -17.10 -11.23 4.42
CA PRO A 253 -18.24 -10.67 3.67
C PRO A 253 -17.83 -9.58 2.69
N THR A 254 -17.01 -8.62 3.15
CA THR A 254 -16.48 -7.50 2.37
C THR A 254 -15.17 -7.83 1.63
N GLY A 255 -14.47 -8.89 2.05
CA GLY A 255 -13.10 -9.16 1.61
C GLY A 255 -12.07 -8.12 2.07
N ALA A 256 -12.41 -7.21 2.99
CA ALA A 256 -11.55 -6.12 3.42
C ALA A 256 -11.43 -6.02 4.95
N HIS A 257 -12.52 -5.88 5.69
CA HIS A 257 -12.47 -5.55 7.12
C HIS A 257 -11.76 -6.64 7.95
N ARG A 258 -12.38 -7.82 8.10
CA ARG A 258 -11.83 -8.95 8.86
C ARG A 258 -10.57 -9.51 8.22
N ALA A 259 -10.56 -9.57 6.89
CA ALA A 259 -9.43 -10.06 6.11
C ALA A 259 -8.17 -9.18 6.29
N GLY A 260 -8.36 -7.86 6.40
CA GLY A 260 -7.28 -6.91 6.68
C GLY A 260 -6.71 -7.07 8.09
N VAL A 261 -7.57 -7.24 9.10
CA VAL A 261 -7.16 -7.53 10.48
C VAL A 261 -6.35 -8.81 10.54
N TRP A 262 -6.83 -9.87 9.88
CA TRP A 262 -6.09 -11.13 9.76
C TRP A 262 -4.71 -10.94 9.12
N ALA A 263 -4.64 -10.29 7.95
CA ALA A 263 -3.39 -10.08 7.24
C ALA A 263 -2.36 -9.30 8.07
N VAL A 264 -2.78 -8.26 8.80
CA VAL A 264 -1.89 -7.48 9.67
C VAL A 264 -1.44 -8.30 10.88
N PHE A 265 -2.38 -8.95 11.59
CA PHE A 265 -2.04 -9.76 12.75
C PHE A 265 -1.10 -10.91 12.37
N ASP A 266 -1.38 -11.57 11.26
CA ASP A 266 -0.58 -12.69 10.77
C ASP A 266 0.84 -12.24 10.38
N THR A 267 0.94 -11.17 9.59
CA THR A 267 2.21 -10.57 9.17
C THR A 267 3.05 -10.16 10.38
N GLU A 268 2.46 -9.51 11.38
CA GLU A 268 3.19 -9.06 12.57
C GLU A 268 3.53 -10.21 13.52
N SER A 269 2.66 -11.23 13.63
CA SER A 269 2.97 -12.45 14.38
C SER A 269 4.16 -13.19 13.77
N GLU A 270 4.21 -13.33 12.44
CA GLU A 270 5.34 -13.91 11.74
C GLU A 270 6.61 -13.05 11.87
N ARG A 271 6.49 -11.72 11.77
CA ARG A 271 7.61 -10.79 11.96
C ARG A 271 8.17 -10.85 13.37
N LEU A 272 7.31 -10.97 14.39
CA LEU A 272 7.73 -11.13 15.77
C LEU A 272 8.49 -12.45 15.95
N LYS A 273 7.98 -13.56 15.40
CA LYS A 273 8.66 -14.87 15.45
C LYS A 273 10.02 -14.86 14.73
N THR A 274 10.11 -14.26 13.55
CA THR A 274 11.29 -14.35 12.67
C THR A 274 12.32 -13.24 12.87
N LYS A 275 11.87 -12.02 13.18
CA LYS A 275 12.71 -10.81 13.24
C LYS A 275 12.70 -10.16 14.64
N ASN A 276 11.98 -10.73 15.60
CA ASN A 276 11.84 -10.25 16.99
C ASN A 276 11.50 -8.75 17.09
N ARG A 277 10.69 -8.25 16.15
CA ARG A 277 10.28 -6.83 16.07
C ARG A 277 8.89 -6.69 15.48
N ILE A 278 8.17 -5.64 15.88
CA ILE A 278 6.85 -5.29 15.36
C ILE A 278 6.95 -3.97 14.59
N ARG A 279 6.33 -3.90 13.41
CA ARG A 279 6.19 -2.71 12.56
C ARG A 279 4.73 -2.47 12.17
N PHE A 280 3.86 -2.45 13.17
CA PHE A 280 2.41 -2.34 13.02
C PHE A 280 1.96 -1.23 12.06
N SER A 281 2.46 0.00 12.23
CA SER A 281 2.09 1.14 11.37
C SER A 281 2.48 0.96 9.90
N ASP A 282 3.64 0.37 9.64
CA ASP A 282 4.11 0.14 8.26
C ASP A 282 3.32 -0.99 7.61
N THR A 283 2.98 -2.02 8.38
CA THR A 283 2.18 -3.15 7.91
C THR A 283 0.74 -2.72 7.60
N ILE A 284 0.10 -1.89 8.44
CA ILE A 284 -1.21 -1.30 8.12
C ILE A 284 -1.15 -0.49 6.83
N LYS A 285 -0.15 0.38 6.67
CA LYS A 285 0.03 1.17 5.44
C LYS A 285 0.21 0.26 4.23
N SER A 286 1.03 -0.79 4.36
CA SER A 286 1.28 -1.77 3.30
C SER A 286 -0.02 -2.48 2.87
N VAL A 287 -0.77 -3.03 3.84
CA VAL A 287 -2.03 -3.73 3.57
C VAL A 287 -3.06 -2.78 2.95
N ARG A 288 -3.22 -1.56 3.47
CA ARG A 288 -4.13 -0.54 2.90
C ARG A 288 -3.79 -0.11 1.48
N ASN A 289 -2.50 -0.03 1.15
CA ASN A 289 -2.05 0.31 -0.20
C ASN A 289 -2.27 -0.83 -1.22
N GLN A 290 -2.52 -2.05 -0.75
CA GLN A 290 -2.74 -3.23 -1.59
C GLN A 290 -4.22 -3.67 -1.61
N ARG A 291 -4.96 -3.38 -0.54
CA ARG A 291 -6.40 -3.63 -0.41
C ARG A 291 -7.06 -2.42 0.25
N CYS A 292 -7.82 -1.67 -0.54
CA CYS A 292 -8.59 -0.53 -0.07
C CYS A 292 -9.54 -0.93 1.06
N ASN A 293 -9.87 0.04 1.91
CA ASN A 293 -10.83 -0.10 2.99
C ASN A 293 -10.50 -1.17 4.05
N THR A 294 -9.24 -1.61 4.11
CA THR A 294 -8.78 -2.46 5.20
C THR A 294 -8.57 -1.64 6.47
N ILE A 295 -9.10 -2.14 7.59
CA ILE A 295 -8.80 -1.64 8.95
C ILE A 295 -9.22 -0.16 9.10
N GLU A 296 -10.36 0.27 8.55
CA GLU A 296 -10.79 1.68 8.60
C GLU A 296 -11.35 2.12 9.94
N HIS A 297 -11.84 1.18 10.74
CA HIS A 297 -12.53 1.49 11.99
C HIS A 297 -11.57 1.72 13.16
N PHE A 298 -12.01 2.58 14.09
CA PHE A 298 -11.23 3.14 15.19
C PHE A 298 -11.04 2.14 16.36
N GLU A 299 -11.69 0.96 16.36
CA GLU A 299 -11.67 0.00 17.49
C GLU A 299 -10.32 -0.70 17.72
N LEU A 300 -9.30 -0.48 16.89
CA LEU A 300 -7.92 -0.91 17.18
C LEU A 300 -7.38 -0.37 18.52
N PHE A 301 -8.00 0.66 19.11
CA PHE A 301 -7.67 1.15 20.44
C PHE A 301 -8.20 0.24 21.58
N ASP A 302 -9.31 -0.49 21.38
CA ASP A 302 -9.84 -1.46 22.36
C ASP A 302 -8.96 -2.72 22.47
N ASP A 303 -8.19 -3.03 21.42
CA ASP A 303 -7.27 -4.18 21.40
C ASP A 303 -6.13 -4.02 22.40
N MET A 304 -5.63 -2.80 22.62
CA MET A 304 -4.55 -2.55 23.57
C MET A 304 -4.99 -2.78 25.02
N VAL A 305 -6.22 -2.35 25.36
CA VAL A 305 -6.83 -2.59 26.69
C VAL A 305 -6.94 -4.07 26.97
N GLU A 306 -7.39 -4.85 25.98
CA GLU A 306 -7.55 -6.28 26.17
C GLU A 306 -6.21 -7.03 26.17
N GLN A 307 -5.24 -6.62 25.36
CA GLN A 307 -3.90 -7.24 25.39
C GLN A 307 -3.28 -7.15 26.77
N LEU A 308 -3.46 -6.04 27.49
CA LEU A 308 -3.04 -5.92 28.89
C LEU A 308 -3.77 -6.94 29.78
N ARG A 309 -5.09 -7.10 29.62
CA ARG A 309 -5.89 -8.08 30.37
C ARG A 309 -5.43 -9.53 30.10
N VAL A 310 -5.23 -9.90 28.83
CA VAL A 310 -4.77 -11.24 28.41
C VAL A 310 -3.37 -11.54 28.95
N LEU A 311 -2.48 -10.56 28.92
CA LEU A 311 -1.15 -10.69 29.53
C LEU A 311 -1.22 -10.74 31.06
N GLY A 312 -2.41 -10.62 31.68
CA GLY A 312 -2.66 -10.74 33.11
C GLY A 312 -2.37 -9.48 33.91
N TYR A 313 -2.47 -8.29 33.29
CA TYR A 313 -2.35 -7.03 33.99
C TYR A 313 -3.50 -6.90 35.01
N PRO A 314 -3.21 -6.68 36.31
CA PRO A 314 -4.20 -6.83 37.38
C PRO A 314 -5.29 -5.74 37.39
N ARG A 315 -5.03 -4.60 36.75
CA ARG A 315 -5.93 -3.44 36.76
C ARG A 315 -6.75 -3.39 35.47
N LEU A 316 -8.07 -3.23 35.62
CA LEU A 316 -8.97 -2.92 34.51
C LEU A 316 -8.64 -1.52 33.98
N VAL A 317 -8.17 -1.44 32.75
CA VAL A 317 -7.93 -0.18 32.06
C VAL A 317 -9.18 0.21 31.29
N SER A 318 -9.79 1.35 31.61
CA SER A 318 -10.97 1.85 30.89
C SER A 318 -10.54 2.61 29.63
N MET A 319 -11.41 2.67 28.63
CA MET A 319 -11.20 3.50 27.44
C MET A 319 -11.10 4.99 27.76
N GLU A 320 -11.68 5.45 28.88
CA GLU A 320 -11.52 6.83 29.34
C GLU A 320 -10.07 7.17 29.71
N ASN A 321 -9.25 6.19 30.09
CA ASN A 321 -7.84 6.41 30.42
C ASN A 321 -6.98 6.83 29.22
N PHE A 322 -7.45 6.63 27.99
CA PHE A 322 -6.74 7.01 26.76
C PHE A 322 -7.29 8.27 26.10
N ARG A 323 -8.40 8.83 26.62
CA ARG A 323 -8.94 10.12 26.12
C ARG A 323 -7.95 11.26 26.38
N THR A 324 -7.16 11.16 27.45
CA THR A 324 -6.07 12.09 27.78
C THR A 324 -4.76 11.32 27.95
N PRO A 325 -3.58 11.94 27.70
CA PRO A 325 -2.31 11.27 27.94
C PRO A 325 -2.14 10.91 29.42
N ASN A 326 -2.03 9.61 29.72
CA ASN A 326 -2.03 9.09 31.09
C ASN A 326 -0.66 8.47 31.43
N PHE A 327 0.32 9.31 31.78
CA PHE A 327 1.68 8.84 32.10
C PHE A 327 1.69 7.86 33.27
N LYS A 328 0.87 8.08 34.30
CA LYS A 328 0.77 7.19 35.46
C LYS A 328 0.40 5.76 35.05
N LEU A 329 -0.58 5.63 34.16
CA LEU A 329 -0.97 4.33 33.61
C LEU A 329 0.16 3.71 32.76
N ILE A 330 0.83 4.50 31.91
CA ILE A 330 1.98 4.02 31.11
C ILE A 330 3.09 3.52 32.04
N ALA A 331 3.41 4.26 33.10
CA ALA A 331 4.45 3.90 34.06
C ALA A 331 4.10 2.62 34.82
N GLU A 332 2.87 2.49 35.29
CA GLU A 332 2.37 1.28 35.98
C GLU A 332 2.41 0.04 35.05
N ILE A 333 1.98 0.18 33.80
CA ILE A 333 2.07 -0.89 32.80
C ILE A 333 3.53 -1.26 32.51
N LEU A 334 4.42 -0.27 32.40
CA LEU A 334 5.82 -0.47 32.07
C LEU A 334 6.58 -1.14 33.24
N GLU A 335 6.31 -0.73 34.47
CA GLU A 335 6.83 -1.38 35.69
C GLU A 335 6.35 -2.84 35.75
N TRP A 336 5.07 -3.07 35.54
CA TRP A 336 4.50 -4.40 35.55
C TRP A 336 5.12 -5.30 34.46
N LEU A 337 5.33 -4.76 33.24
CA LEU A 337 6.02 -5.47 32.17
C LEU A 337 7.46 -5.84 32.54
N VAL A 338 8.21 -4.95 33.21
CA VAL A 338 9.58 -5.26 33.67
C VAL A 338 9.56 -6.44 34.65
N HIS A 339 8.66 -6.41 35.65
CA HIS A 339 8.54 -7.49 36.64
C HIS A 339 8.10 -8.82 36.02
N ARG A 340 7.38 -8.81 34.88
CA ARG A 340 7.05 -10.02 34.11
C ARG A 340 8.27 -10.66 33.44
N TYR A 341 9.23 -9.86 32.99
CA TYR A 341 10.45 -10.38 32.38
C TYR A 341 11.49 -10.82 33.41
N ASP A 342 11.55 -10.14 34.57
CA ASP A 342 12.42 -10.51 35.68
C ASP A 342 11.82 -10.03 37.01
N ALA A 343 11.35 -10.98 37.82
CA ALA A 343 10.72 -10.71 39.10
C ALA A 343 11.70 -10.16 40.17
N GLN A 344 13.01 -10.26 39.96
CA GLN A 344 14.02 -9.74 40.90
C GLN A 344 14.31 -8.26 40.70
N ILE A 345 13.89 -7.68 39.57
CA ILE A 345 14.14 -6.28 39.25
C ILE A 345 13.06 -5.42 39.92
N SER A 346 13.44 -4.72 40.99
CA SER A 346 12.61 -3.68 41.60
C SER A 346 13.01 -2.31 41.02
N ILE A 347 12.14 -1.73 40.20
CA ILE A 347 12.25 -0.33 39.80
C ILE A 347 11.31 0.46 40.71
N PRO A 348 11.80 1.41 41.52
CA PRO A 348 10.91 2.28 42.29
C PRO A 348 9.94 3.03 41.37
N LEU A 349 8.62 2.83 41.54
CA LEU A 349 7.58 3.61 40.85
C LEU A 349 7.42 5.01 41.48
N VAL A 350 8.52 5.76 41.53
CA VAL A 350 8.51 7.17 41.92
C VAL A 350 8.37 7.97 40.64
N ILE A 351 7.24 8.65 40.48
CA ILE A 351 6.86 9.34 39.24
C ILE A 351 6.23 10.72 39.52
N GLU A 352 6.51 11.30 40.70
CA GLU A 352 5.93 12.57 41.11
C GLU A 352 6.58 13.74 40.37
N THR A 353 7.90 13.76 40.30
CA THR A 353 8.68 14.82 39.64
C THR A 353 9.08 14.45 38.20
N GLU A 354 9.38 15.47 37.39
CA GLU A 354 9.87 15.28 36.01
C GLU A 354 11.14 14.41 35.94
N GLN A 355 12.07 14.66 36.87
CA GLN A 355 13.35 13.95 36.98
C GLN A 355 13.13 12.47 37.32
N GLU A 356 12.24 12.18 38.26
CA GLU A 356 11.88 10.82 38.66
C GLU A 356 11.20 10.07 37.52
N ARG A 357 10.25 10.71 36.82
CA ARG A 357 9.60 10.11 35.63
C ARG A 357 10.62 9.79 34.53
N ALA A 358 11.54 10.70 34.26
CA ALA A 358 12.60 10.51 33.26
C ALA A 358 13.57 9.39 33.67
N PHE A 359 13.94 9.32 34.96
CA PHE A 359 14.75 8.25 35.52
C PHE A 359 14.03 6.90 35.41
N PHE A 360 12.76 6.82 35.81
CA PHE A 360 11.93 5.62 35.70
C PHE A 360 11.86 5.09 34.25
N ILE A 361 11.56 5.96 33.27
CA ILE A 361 11.51 5.56 31.85
C ILE A 361 12.87 5.08 31.37
N LYS A 362 13.96 5.78 31.71
CA LYS A 362 15.33 5.34 31.33
C LYS A 362 15.66 3.97 31.92
N SER A 363 15.39 3.77 33.21
CA SER A 363 15.63 2.50 33.89
C SER A 363 14.79 1.37 33.30
N ALA A 364 13.47 1.56 33.15
CA ALA A 364 12.58 0.54 32.61
C ALA A 364 12.90 0.18 31.14
N THR A 365 13.21 1.17 30.30
CA THR A 365 13.61 0.92 28.91
C THR A 365 14.97 0.22 28.81
N PHE A 366 15.92 0.54 29.70
CA PHE A 366 17.19 -0.17 29.80
C PHE A 366 16.99 -1.64 30.19
N TYR A 367 16.16 -1.92 31.19
CA TYR A 367 15.89 -3.30 31.62
C TYR A 367 15.16 -4.12 30.57
N ILE A 368 14.15 -3.55 29.91
CA ILE A 368 13.45 -4.21 28.79
C ILE A 368 14.43 -4.50 27.63
N LEU A 369 15.35 -3.59 27.35
CA LEU A 369 16.41 -3.84 26.36
C LEU A 369 17.37 -4.96 26.82
N GLN A 370 17.79 -4.98 28.09
CA GLN A 370 18.73 -5.97 28.60
C GLN A 370 18.12 -7.38 28.69
N LYS A 371 16.86 -7.49 29.13
CA LYS A 371 16.19 -8.77 29.43
C LYS A 371 15.36 -9.30 28.27
N ALA A 372 14.63 -8.42 27.57
CA ALA A 372 13.77 -8.82 26.46
C ALA A 372 14.40 -8.57 25.07
N ARG A 373 15.54 -7.86 24.99
CA ARG A 373 16.13 -7.37 23.73
C ARG A 373 15.19 -6.49 22.90
N ILE A 374 14.25 -5.81 23.57
CA ILE A 374 13.28 -4.91 22.94
C ILE A 374 13.77 -3.47 23.11
N LYS A 375 14.05 -2.79 22.00
CA LYS A 375 14.41 -1.37 22.00
C LYS A 375 13.17 -0.50 22.01
N LEU A 376 12.84 0.08 23.15
CA LEU A 376 11.77 1.07 23.30
C LEU A 376 12.28 2.49 23.06
N ASN A 377 11.40 3.40 22.63
CA ASN A 377 11.73 4.81 22.46
C ASN A 377 11.36 5.59 23.74
N PRO A 378 12.33 6.00 24.58
CA PRO A 378 12.04 6.65 25.85
C PRO A 378 11.34 8.00 25.65
N LYS A 379 11.66 8.74 24.57
CA LYS A 379 10.97 10.01 24.28
C LYS A 379 9.49 9.76 24.04
N LYS A 380 9.11 8.79 23.22
CA LYS A 380 7.70 8.48 22.91
C LYS A 380 6.92 7.97 24.13
N LEU A 381 7.55 7.18 24.99
CA LEU A 381 6.93 6.71 26.24
C LEU A 381 6.76 7.87 27.24
N TYR A 382 7.72 8.80 27.25
CA TYR A 382 7.68 10.01 28.06
C TYR A 382 6.82 11.13 27.47
N MET A 383 6.27 11.00 26.25
CA MET A 383 5.39 12.02 25.64
C MET A 383 4.05 12.10 26.41
N SER A 384 4.13 12.62 27.63
CA SER A 384 3.07 13.01 28.54
C SER A 384 2.51 14.36 28.07
N GLU A 385 1.25 14.59 28.40
CA GLU A 385 0.53 15.82 28.13
C GLU A 385 1.33 17.08 28.46
N GLU A 386 2.19 17.04 29.48
CA GLU A 386 3.04 18.14 29.93
C GLU A 386 4.01 18.66 28.87
N LEU A 387 4.64 17.84 28.02
CA LEU A 387 5.51 18.41 26.97
C LEU A 387 4.68 19.10 25.88
N LYS A 388 3.51 18.54 25.54
CA LYS A 388 2.57 19.18 24.60
C LYS A 388 1.93 20.43 25.20
N LYS A 389 1.54 20.39 26.47
CA LYS A 389 1.01 21.52 27.25
C LYS A 389 2.09 22.56 27.46
N CYS A 390 3.32 22.21 27.79
CA CYS A 390 4.46 23.14 27.86
C CYS A 390 4.76 23.72 26.49
N GLN A 391 4.71 22.95 25.40
CA GLN A 391 4.84 23.50 24.05
C GLN A 391 3.69 24.46 23.74
N GLN A 392 2.45 24.11 24.08
CA GLN A 392 1.28 24.99 23.91
C GLN A 392 1.35 26.25 24.79
N LEU A 393 1.72 26.11 26.06
CA LEU A 393 1.90 27.19 27.01
C LEU A 393 3.08 28.07 26.58
N ALA A 394 4.20 27.50 26.16
CA ALA A 394 5.33 28.23 25.59
C ALA A 394 4.93 29.00 24.32
N LEU A 395 4.06 28.43 23.49
CA LEU A 395 3.45 29.14 22.35
C LEU A 395 2.46 30.23 22.80
N GLN A 396 1.85 30.09 23.97
CA GLN A 396 0.99 31.10 24.58
C GLN A 396 1.75 32.19 25.35
N ILE A 397 2.99 31.95 25.81
CA ILE A 397 3.80 32.94 26.55
C ILE A 397 3.94 34.26 25.76
N PRO A 398 4.26 34.26 24.45
CA PRO A 398 4.28 35.48 23.65
C PRO A 398 2.93 36.22 23.65
N ASN A 399 1.82 35.49 23.53
CA ASN A 399 0.48 36.07 23.52
C ASN A 399 0.09 36.66 24.88
N HIS A 400 0.41 35.97 25.97
CA HIS A 400 0.21 36.49 27.33
C HIS A 400 1.12 37.69 27.60
N GLY A 401 2.36 37.67 27.11
CA GLY A 401 3.28 38.81 27.18
C GLY A 401 2.73 40.04 26.48
N ALA A 402 2.19 39.88 25.27
CA ALA A 402 1.53 40.97 24.53
C ALA A 402 0.28 41.48 25.26
N THR A 403 -0.57 40.57 25.75
CA THR A 403 -1.79 40.94 26.48
C THR A 403 -1.45 41.66 27.80
N LEU A 404 -0.44 41.19 28.52
CA LEU A 404 0.03 41.81 29.76
C LEU A 404 0.64 43.19 29.49
N TYR A 405 1.40 43.34 28.41
CA TYR A 405 1.92 44.64 27.97
C TYR A 405 0.77 45.64 27.71
N ASP A 406 -0.26 45.22 26.98
CA ASP A 406 -1.44 46.05 26.70
C ASP A 406 -2.25 46.39 27.96
N LEU A 407 -2.37 45.44 28.91
CA LEU A 407 -3.04 45.67 30.19
C LEU A 407 -2.25 46.60 31.10
N LEU A 408 -0.92 46.44 31.18
CA LEU A 408 -0.04 47.32 31.93
C LEU A 408 -0.02 48.73 31.33
N ALA A 409 -0.12 48.87 30.01
CA ALA A 409 -0.30 50.18 29.36
C ALA A 409 -1.59 50.88 29.84
N LYS A 410 -2.62 50.13 30.23
CA LYS A 410 -3.89 50.63 30.78
C LYS A 410 -3.92 50.69 32.32
N GLU A 411 -2.86 50.30 33.02
CA GLU A 411 -2.85 50.25 34.49
C GLU A 411 -3.11 51.62 35.12
N VAL A 412 -2.64 52.70 34.49
CA VAL A 412 -2.87 54.08 35.00
C VAL A 412 -4.36 54.40 35.07
N THR A 413 -5.15 54.02 34.05
CA THR A 413 -6.60 54.25 34.04
C THR A 413 -7.33 53.23 34.92
N ALA A 414 -6.94 51.95 34.85
CA ALA A 414 -7.54 50.88 35.66
C ALA A 414 -7.33 51.10 37.17
N ARG A 415 -6.19 51.65 37.59
CA ARG A 415 -5.89 51.98 38.99
C ARG A 415 -6.82 53.04 39.56
N VAL A 416 -7.13 54.07 38.78
CA VAL A 416 -8.07 55.13 39.19
C VAL A 416 -9.45 54.54 39.44
N GLU A 417 -9.97 53.77 38.48
CA GLU A 417 -11.27 53.11 38.61
C GLU A 417 -11.30 52.08 39.74
N ARG A 418 -10.23 51.30 39.93
CA ARG A 418 -10.13 50.32 41.03
C ARG A 418 -10.13 51.01 42.39
N ASN A 419 -9.35 52.08 42.57
CA ASN A 419 -9.35 52.82 43.84
C ASN A 419 -10.69 53.50 44.08
N LYS A 420 -11.35 54.00 43.03
CA LYS A 420 -12.72 54.55 43.11
C LYS A 420 -13.72 53.48 43.54
N ALA A 421 -13.68 52.29 42.96
CA ALA A 421 -14.51 51.15 43.35
C ALA A 421 -14.23 50.68 44.79
N LEU A 422 -12.97 50.61 45.22
CA LEU A 422 -12.59 50.25 46.58
C LEU A 422 -12.96 51.32 47.61
N SER A 423 -12.99 52.59 47.21
CA SER A 423 -13.46 53.70 48.05
C SER A 423 -14.98 53.76 48.18
N PHE A 424 -15.71 52.99 47.37
CA PHE A 424 -17.16 53.01 47.34
C PHE A 424 -17.75 52.21 48.50
N SER A 425 -17.97 52.87 49.64
CA SER A 425 -18.89 52.37 50.65
C SER A 425 -20.30 52.31 50.03
N LEU A 426 -20.87 51.12 49.89
CA LEU A 426 -22.19 50.90 49.31
C LEU A 426 -23.24 51.71 50.08
N SER A 427 -23.72 52.82 49.51
CA SER A 427 -24.94 53.44 49.99
C SER A 427 -26.13 52.61 49.48
N LEU A 428 -27.12 52.33 50.34
CA LEU A 428 -28.32 51.58 49.94
C LEU A 428 -28.99 52.20 48.70
N SER A 429 -28.90 53.52 48.54
CA SER A 429 -29.45 54.26 47.40
C SER A 429 -28.80 53.88 46.06
N ASP A 430 -27.51 53.56 46.06
CA ASP A 430 -26.80 53.18 44.83
C ASP A 430 -27.13 51.74 44.44
N GLY A 431 -27.30 50.86 45.42
CA GLY A 431 -27.75 49.48 45.21
C GLY A 431 -29.16 49.43 44.60
N GLU A 432 -30.09 50.23 45.12
CA GLU A 432 -31.44 50.34 44.56
C GLU A 432 -31.42 50.89 43.12
N LYS A 433 -30.64 51.94 42.87
CA LYS A 433 -30.46 52.48 41.52
C LYS A 433 -29.87 51.46 40.55
N ALA A 434 -28.91 50.66 40.99
CA ALA A 434 -28.31 49.60 40.17
C ALA A 434 -29.33 48.48 39.85
N ILE A 435 -30.17 48.09 40.81
CA ILE A 435 -31.24 47.09 40.59
C ILE A 435 -32.29 47.64 39.61
N LEU A 436 -32.69 48.90 39.73
CA LEU A 436 -33.63 49.54 38.80
C LEU A 436 -33.05 49.58 37.38
N GLN A 437 -31.77 49.93 37.23
CA GLN A 437 -31.08 49.90 35.94
C GLN A 437 -30.98 48.49 35.35
N ALA A 438 -30.66 47.48 36.17
CA ALA A 438 -30.62 46.08 35.72
C ALA A 438 -32.00 45.58 35.27
N THR A 439 -33.05 45.98 36.00
CA THR A 439 -34.44 45.63 35.65
C THR A 439 -34.86 46.29 34.33
N GLN A 440 -34.46 47.56 34.12
CA GLN A 440 -34.68 48.27 32.86
C GLN A 440 -33.94 47.60 31.69
N ALA A 441 -32.67 47.21 31.88
CA ALA A 441 -31.90 46.50 30.85
C ALA A 441 -32.56 45.17 30.45
N ILE A 442 -33.06 44.40 31.43
CA ILE A 442 -33.80 43.16 31.16
C ILE A 442 -35.12 43.45 30.41
N GLN A 443 -35.80 44.55 30.73
CA GLN A 443 -37.01 44.95 30.00
C GLN A 443 -36.70 45.33 28.54
N GLU A 444 -35.57 45.99 28.28
CA GLU A 444 -35.09 46.29 26.92
C GLU A 444 -34.74 45.01 26.16
N GLU A 445 -34.07 44.04 26.80
CA GLU A 445 -33.80 42.72 26.20
C GLU A 445 -35.10 41.96 25.88
N LEU A 446 -36.07 41.96 26.79
CA LEU A 446 -37.38 41.35 26.55
C LEU A 446 -38.13 42.03 25.41
N ALA A 447 -38.00 43.34 25.22
CA ALA A 447 -38.59 44.05 24.10
C ALA A 447 -37.98 43.60 22.76
N VAL A 448 -36.66 43.44 22.70
CA VAL A 448 -35.95 42.93 21.51
C VAL A 448 -36.37 41.48 21.20
N ILE A 449 -36.45 40.62 22.22
CA ILE A 449 -36.88 39.21 22.03
C ILE A 449 -38.31 39.16 21.50
N ASN A 450 -39.23 39.97 22.04
CA ASN A 450 -40.60 40.04 21.54
C ASN A 450 -40.69 40.58 20.11
N HIS A 451 -39.86 41.57 19.74
CA HIS A 451 -39.79 42.05 18.37
C HIS A 451 -39.29 40.96 17.41
N ASN A 452 -38.25 40.22 17.79
CA ASN A 452 -37.76 39.09 17.01
C ASN A 452 -38.83 38.03 16.84
N LEU A 453 -39.56 37.68 17.90
CA LEU A 453 -40.65 36.70 17.88
C LEU A 453 -41.77 37.08 16.88
N GLN A 454 -42.09 38.39 16.78
CA GLN A 454 -43.07 38.89 15.80
C GLN A 454 -42.57 38.75 14.36
N ASN A 455 -41.26 38.90 14.13
CA ASN A 455 -40.67 38.81 12.79
C ASN A 455 -40.40 37.38 12.32
N VAL A 456 -40.40 36.38 13.22
CA VAL A 456 -40.16 34.97 12.86
C VAL A 456 -41.11 34.49 11.76
N SER A 457 -42.39 34.88 11.81
CA SER A 457 -43.37 34.45 10.80
C SER A 457 -43.07 35.03 9.41
N SER A 458 -42.60 36.29 9.33
CA SER A 458 -42.17 36.87 8.05
C SER A 458 -40.86 36.28 7.54
N ASP A 459 -39.93 35.96 8.45
CA ASP A 459 -38.66 35.35 8.09
C ASP A 459 -38.84 33.91 7.57
N GLU A 460 -39.74 33.14 8.18
CA GLU A 460 -40.11 31.80 7.73
C GLU A 460 -40.71 31.84 6.32
N ALA A 461 -41.69 32.73 6.08
CA ALA A 461 -42.28 32.91 4.75
C ALA A 461 -41.24 33.34 3.69
N ALA A 462 -40.28 34.19 4.06
CA ALA A 462 -39.19 34.61 3.16
C ALA A 462 -38.21 33.45 2.85
N LEU A 463 -37.94 32.58 3.82
CA LEU A 463 -37.11 31.39 3.63
C LEU A 463 -37.80 30.36 2.74
N ASP A 464 -39.10 30.11 2.93
CA ASP A 464 -39.87 29.19 2.09
C ASP A 464 -39.91 29.65 0.63
N ALA A 465 -40.12 30.94 0.38
CA ALA A 465 -40.05 31.51 -0.97
C ALA A 465 -38.67 31.33 -1.61
N LYS A 466 -37.59 31.44 -0.82
CA LYS A 466 -36.20 31.23 -1.28
C LYS A 466 -35.92 29.75 -1.59
N ILE A 467 -36.47 28.84 -0.79
CA ILE A 467 -36.35 27.39 -1.02
C ILE A 467 -37.06 27.00 -2.31
N GLU A 468 -38.29 27.47 -2.54
CA GLU A 468 -39.04 27.21 -3.77
C GLU A 468 -38.32 27.74 -5.02
N ARG A 469 -37.72 28.93 -4.94
CA ARG A 469 -36.90 29.47 -6.03
C ARG A 469 -35.69 28.57 -6.34
N ARG A 470 -34.99 28.09 -5.31
CA ARG A 470 -33.82 27.20 -5.47
C ARG A 470 -34.19 25.83 -6.02
N LYS A 471 -35.35 25.27 -5.65
CA LYS A 471 -35.86 24.03 -6.25
C LYS A 471 -36.10 24.17 -7.75
N LYS A 472 -36.75 25.27 -8.19
CA LYS A 472 -36.97 25.54 -9.62
C LYS A 472 -35.66 25.67 -10.41
N GLU A 473 -34.66 26.36 -9.84
CA GLU A 473 -33.32 26.48 -10.45
C GLU A 473 -32.63 25.11 -10.58
N TYR A 474 -32.77 24.25 -9.56
CA TYR A 474 -32.24 22.89 -9.57
C TYR A 474 -32.88 22.03 -10.67
N ASP A 475 -34.21 22.04 -10.78
CA ASP A 475 -34.93 21.29 -11.80
C ASP A 475 -34.54 21.72 -13.23
N GLN A 476 -34.34 23.04 -13.42
CA GLN A 476 -33.86 23.58 -14.69
C GLN A 476 -32.44 23.09 -15.03
N GLN A 477 -31.54 23.07 -14.04
CA GLN A 477 -30.18 22.54 -14.22
C GLN A 477 -30.18 21.04 -14.52
N GLN A 478 -31.07 20.28 -13.88
CA GLN A 478 -31.21 18.84 -14.12
C GLN A 478 -31.68 18.56 -15.56
N LYS A 479 -32.66 19.32 -16.07
CA LYS A 479 -33.08 19.26 -17.49
C LYS A 479 -31.94 19.64 -18.45
N ARG A 480 -31.16 20.67 -18.12
CA ARG A 480 -30.00 21.09 -18.92
C ARG A 480 -28.91 20.01 -18.97
N LEU A 481 -28.63 19.36 -17.84
CA LEU A 481 -27.68 18.25 -17.74
C LEU A 481 -28.13 17.07 -18.62
N ALA A 482 -29.41 16.68 -18.55
CA ALA A 482 -29.95 15.61 -19.39
C ALA A 482 -29.77 15.91 -20.89
N LYS A 483 -30.02 17.16 -21.31
CA LYS A 483 -29.80 17.59 -22.70
C LYS A 483 -28.32 17.55 -23.10
N LEU A 484 -27.41 17.97 -22.22
CA LEU A 484 -25.96 17.88 -22.44
C LEU A 484 -25.48 16.42 -22.53
N GLN A 485 -26.02 15.52 -21.70
CA GLN A 485 -25.70 14.09 -21.75
C GLN A 485 -26.20 13.43 -23.04
N SER A 486 -27.32 13.90 -23.60
CA SER A 486 -27.81 13.45 -24.90
C SER A 486 -27.01 13.99 -26.09
N PHE A 487 -26.19 15.03 -25.89
CA PHE A 487 -25.41 15.65 -26.95
C PHE A 487 -24.12 14.87 -27.17
N ARG A 488 -24.12 14.04 -28.22
CA ARG A 488 -22.95 13.27 -28.64
C ARG A 488 -22.00 14.14 -29.49
N PRO A 489 -20.75 14.41 -29.04
CA PRO A 489 -19.81 15.21 -29.81
C PRO A 489 -19.37 14.50 -31.09
N GLN A 490 -19.19 15.24 -32.20
CA GLN A 490 -18.71 14.67 -33.47
C GLN A 490 -17.35 13.96 -33.36
N CYS A 491 -16.46 14.41 -32.46
CA CYS A 491 -15.18 13.76 -32.22
C CYS A 491 -15.32 12.32 -31.65
N MET A 492 -16.49 11.98 -31.10
CA MET A 492 -16.78 10.64 -30.59
C MET A 492 -16.88 9.61 -31.72
N ASP A 493 -17.46 10.00 -32.86
CA ASP A 493 -17.56 9.12 -34.03
C ASP A 493 -16.18 8.87 -34.66
N GLU A 494 -15.31 9.89 -34.68
CA GLU A 494 -13.92 9.73 -35.10
C GLU A 494 -13.14 8.80 -34.15
N TYR A 495 -13.32 8.97 -32.84
CA TYR A 495 -12.70 8.11 -31.84
C TYR A 495 -13.08 6.64 -32.06
N GLU A 496 -14.38 6.34 -32.22
CA GLU A 496 -14.85 4.96 -32.44
C GLU A 496 -14.31 4.38 -33.75
N LYS A 497 -14.18 5.20 -34.80
CA LYS A 497 -13.54 4.79 -36.07
C LYS A 497 -12.07 4.45 -35.88
N TYR A 498 -11.33 5.24 -35.10
CA TYR A 498 -9.92 4.94 -34.77
C TYR A 498 -9.79 3.70 -33.89
N GLU A 499 -10.71 3.50 -32.95
CA GLU A 499 -10.75 2.30 -32.11
C GLU A 499 -10.97 1.02 -32.95
N MET A 500 -11.88 1.07 -33.92
CA MET A 500 -12.08 -0.03 -34.88
C MET A 500 -10.82 -0.30 -35.71
N LYS A 501 -10.16 0.76 -36.21
CA LYS A 501 -8.92 0.65 -36.98
C LYS A 501 -7.79 0.06 -36.14
N LEU A 502 -7.69 0.44 -34.86
CA LEU A 502 -6.72 -0.11 -33.93
C LEU A 502 -6.94 -1.61 -33.69
N LYS A 503 -8.19 -2.05 -33.51
CA LYS A 503 -8.54 -3.49 -33.39
C LYS A 503 -8.11 -4.28 -34.62
N GLN A 504 -8.33 -3.76 -35.82
CA GLN A 504 -7.89 -4.40 -37.07
C GLN A 504 -6.36 -4.49 -37.16
N LEU A 505 -5.65 -3.39 -36.85
CA LEU A 505 -4.19 -3.37 -36.86
C LEU A 505 -3.58 -4.32 -35.82
N TYR A 506 -4.19 -4.41 -34.64
CA TYR A 506 -3.76 -5.33 -33.59
C TYR A 506 -3.92 -6.80 -34.02
N ALA A 507 -5.01 -7.16 -34.70
CA ALA A 507 -5.19 -8.51 -35.24
C ALA A 507 -4.09 -8.88 -36.27
N ILE A 508 -3.73 -7.94 -37.15
CA ILE A 508 -2.63 -8.10 -38.11
C ILE A 508 -1.29 -8.25 -37.38
N TYR A 509 -1.05 -7.43 -36.35
CA TYR A 509 0.16 -7.50 -35.54
C TYR A 509 0.32 -8.87 -34.86
N VAL A 510 -0.74 -9.38 -34.22
CA VAL A 510 -0.73 -10.70 -33.55
C VAL A 510 -0.45 -11.82 -34.55
N LEU A 511 -1.01 -11.76 -35.76
CA LEU A 511 -0.73 -12.74 -36.81
C LEU A 511 0.74 -12.68 -37.26
N LYS A 512 1.27 -11.47 -37.49
CA LYS A 512 2.69 -11.29 -37.85
C LYS A 512 3.61 -11.80 -36.74
N PHE A 513 3.29 -11.49 -35.49
CA PHE A 513 4.06 -11.96 -34.34
C PHE A 513 4.09 -13.50 -34.28
N ARG A 514 2.94 -14.17 -34.43
CA ARG A 514 2.88 -15.64 -34.48
C ARG A 514 3.71 -16.22 -35.62
N ASN A 515 3.65 -15.63 -36.81
CA ASN A 515 4.44 -16.07 -37.96
C ASN A 515 5.94 -15.92 -37.69
N VAL A 516 6.37 -14.80 -37.10
CA VAL A 516 7.78 -14.58 -36.73
C VAL A 516 8.23 -15.59 -35.70
N SER A 517 7.46 -15.81 -34.63
CA SER A 517 7.80 -16.82 -33.61
C SER A 517 7.89 -18.24 -34.18
N PHE A 518 6.99 -18.60 -35.11
CA PHE A 518 7.04 -19.89 -35.78
C PHE A 518 8.27 -20.05 -36.69
N LEU A 519 8.59 -19.03 -37.49
CA LEU A 519 9.77 -19.02 -38.35
C LEU A 519 11.08 -19.07 -37.55
N GLN A 520 11.16 -18.35 -36.43
CA GLN A 520 12.28 -18.43 -35.49
C GLN A 520 12.40 -19.84 -34.89
N GLY A 521 11.28 -20.50 -34.56
CA GLY A 521 11.26 -21.88 -34.12
C GLY A 521 11.82 -22.85 -35.17
N LEU A 522 11.36 -22.74 -36.42
CA LEU A 522 11.88 -23.55 -37.53
C LEU A 522 13.36 -23.31 -37.79
N GLN A 523 13.82 -22.06 -37.73
CA GLN A 523 15.23 -21.73 -37.92
C GLN A 523 16.10 -22.41 -36.86
N ASN A 524 15.69 -22.36 -35.59
CA ASN A 524 16.40 -23.05 -34.51
C ASN A 524 16.44 -24.58 -34.70
N GLU A 525 15.40 -25.19 -35.28
CA GLU A 525 15.38 -26.62 -35.62
C GLU A 525 16.33 -26.95 -36.79
N PHE A 526 16.38 -26.11 -37.83
CA PHE A 526 17.33 -26.26 -38.93
C PHE A 526 18.77 -26.13 -38.45
N ASP A 527 19.07 -25.11 -37.62
CA ASP A 527 20.40 -24.89 -37.05
C ASP A 527 20.82 -26.08 -36.19
N ARG A 528 19.90 -26.66 -35.40
CA ARG A 528 20.16 -27.87 -34.62
C ARG A 528 20.43 -29.10 -35.49
N ALA A 529 19.61 -29.33 -36.53
CA ALA A 529 19.79 -30.48 -37.43
C ALA A 529 21.04 -30.36 -38.31
N GLU A 530 21.47 -29.13 -38.64
CA GLU A 530 22.76 -28.89 -39.29
C GLU A 530 23.92 -29.15 -38.33
N HIS A 531 23.81 -28.70 -37.08
CA HIS A 531 24.80 -28.99 -36.05
C HIS A 531 24.98 -30.49 -35.81
N GLU A 532 23.89 -31.25 -35.68
CA GLU A 532 23.92 -32.72 -35.53
C GLU A 532 24.58 -33.41 -36.75
N ARG A 533 24.25 -32.98 -37.97
CA ARG A 533 24.91 -33.51 -39.18
C ARG A 533 26.41 -33.20 -39.23
N ASN A 534 26.81 -32.01 -38.80
CA ASN A 534 28.22 -31.64 -38.74
C ASN A 534 28.98 -32.49 -37.71
N VAL A 535 28.38 -32.74 -36.53
CA VAL A 535 28.95 -33.63 -35.50
C VAL A 535 29.06 -35.07 -36.02
N GLU A 536 28.04 -35.61 -36.71
CA GLU A 536 28.10 -36.94 -37.31
C GLU A 536 29.18 -37.04 -38.40
N ALA A 537 29.29 -36.04 -39.25
CA ALA A 537 30.31 -35.98 -40.30
C ALA A 537 31.73 -35.92 -39.70
N GLU A 538 31.92 -35.12 -38.64
CA GLU A 538 33.17 -35.03 -37.90
C GLU A 538 33.54 -36.36 -37.23
N GLN A 539 32.58 -37.02 -36.58
CA GLN A 539 32.78 -38.34 -35.97
C GLN A 539 33.13 -39.41 -37.02
N ASN A 540 32.45 -39.40 -38.17
CA ASN A 540 32.76 -40.32 -39.27
C ASN A 540 34.17 -40.09 -39.84
N MET A 541 34.57 -38.82 -39.99
CA MET A 541 35.93 -38.47 -40.43
C MET A 541 36.97 -38.92 -39.40
N ARG A 542 36.71 -38.73 -38.11
CA ARG A 542 37.56 -39.19 -37.02
C ARG A 542 37.74 -40.71 -37.05
N ASN A 543 36.64 -41.46 -37.18
CA ASN A 543 36.66 -42.92 -37.29
C ASN A 543 37.44 -43.41 -38.53
N MET A 544 37.33 -42.69 -39.65
CA MET A 544 38.07 -43.00 -40.88
C MET A 544 39.57 -42.76 -40.72
N VAL A 545 39.96 -41.64 -40.11
CA VAL A 545 41.37 -41.33 -39.81
C VAL A 545 41.96 -42.37 -38.86
N GLU A 546 41.23 -42.79 -37.83
CA GLU A 546 41.67 -43.85 -36.92
C GLU A 546 41.84 -45.20 -37.63
N ARG A 547 40.94 -45.57 -38.55
CA ARG A 547 41.11 -46.77 -39.38
C ARG A 547 42.34 -46.69 -40.29
N MET A 548 42.58 -45.56 -40.92
CA MET A 548 43.76 -45.37 -41.76
C MET A 548 45.04 -45.46 -40.94
N ARG A 549 45.07 -44.87 -39.74
CA ARG A 549 46.21 -45.01 -38.82
C ARG A 549 46.44 -46.46 -38.39
N ALA A 550 45.37 -47.21 -38.10
CA ALA A 550 45.48 -48.62 -37.76
C ALA A 550 46.03 -49.45 -38.93
N GLN A 551 45.57 -49.19 -40.16
CA GLN A 551 46.09 -49.86 -41.37
C GLN A 551 47.54 -49.49 -41.66
N GLU A 552 47.92 -48.22 -41.48
CA GLU A 552 49.29 -47.76 -41.65
C GLU A 552 50.22 -48.39 -40.60
N LEU A 553 49.75 -48.55 -39.36
CA LEU A 553 50.48 -49.25 -38.30
C LEU A 553 50.73 -50.72 -38.66
N ILE A 554 49.69 -51.43 -39.12
CA ILE A 554 49.79 -52.83 -39.56
C ILE A 554 50.75 -52.96 -40.76
N LEU A 555 50.67 -52.07 -41.73
CA LEU A 555 51.56 -52.07 -42.89
C LEU A 555 53.02 -51.82 -42.47
N ARG A 556 53.23 -50.90 -41.52
CA ARG A 556 54.55 -50.60 -40.98
C ARG A 556 55.10 -51.77 -40.17
N GLU A 557 54.27 -52.47 -39.39
CA GLU A 557 54.64 -53.71 -38.72
C GLU A 557 54.99 -54.83 -39.72
N ALA A 558 54.24 -54.98 -40.80
CA ALA A 558 54.54 -55.93 -41.87
C ALA A 558 55.84 -55.59 -42.61
N GLN A 559 56.13 -54.30 -42.83
CA GLN A 559 57.40 -53.84 -43.41
C GLN A 559 58.58 -54.04 -42.46
N MET A 560 58.39 -53.81 -41.15
CA MET A 560 59.40 -54.11 -40.13
C MET A 560 59.67 -55.62 -40.04
N ALA A 561 58.65 -56.47 -40.16
CA ALA A 561 58.81 -57.91 -40.27
C ALA A 561 59.54 -58.34 -41.57
N GLY A 562 59.46 -57.53 -42.63
CA GLY A 562 60.15 -57.75 -43.90
C GLY A 562 61.60 -57.27 -43.95
N LEU A 563 62.02 -56.41 -43.01
CA LEU A 563 63.36 -55.79 -43.00
C LEU A 563 64.36 -56.44 -42.03
N ASP A 564 64.07 -57.66 -41.56
CA ASP A 564 65.09 -58.59 -41.05
C ASP A 564 65.85 -59.31 -42.17
N LYS A 565 65.62 -58.94 -43.44
CA LYS A 565 66.42 -59.39 -44.58
C LYS A 565 66.84 -58.19 -45.45
N GLU A 566 68.12 -57.87 -45.33
CA GLU A 566 68.96 -57.15 -46.30
C GLU A 566 68.86 -55.61 -46.29
N ALA A 567 69.63 -55.06 -45.35
CA ALA A 567 70.34 -53.80 -45.51
C ALA A 567 71.42 -53.89 -46.61
N ASN A 568 71.40 -53.03 -47.63
CA ASN A 568 72.51 -52.09 -47.89
C ASN A 568 72.30 -51.12 -49.08
N SER A 569 72.63 -49.86 -48.80
CA SER A 569 73.27 -48.85 -49.66
C SER A 569 72.54 -48.10 -50.82
N THR A 570 72.40 -46.79 -50.55
CA THR A 570 72.80 -45.59 -51.36
C THR A 570 71.85 -44.88 -52.36
N LYS A 571 71.31 -43.74 -51.85
CA LYS A 571 71.05 -42.38 -52.40
C LYS A 571 71.60 -42.04 -53.81
N PRO A 572 70.94 -41.18 -54.65
CA PRO A 572 70.67 -39.76 -54.32
C PRO A 572 69.41 -39.04 -54.90
N LYS A 573 69.05 -37.93 -54.21
CA LYS A 573 68.53 -36.61 -54.65
C LYS A 573 67.24 -36.52 -55.50
N VAL A 574 66.14 -36.10 -54.84
CA VAL A 574 65.06 -35.31 -55.46
C VAL A 574 64.89 -34.00 -54.69
N LYS A 575 64.80 -32.91 -55.45
CA LYS A 575 64.65 -31.52 -55.02
C LYS A 575 63.24 -31.26 -54.51
N GLY A 576 63.14 -30.30 -53.59
CA GLY A 576 61.99 -30.12 -52.72
C GLY A 576 60.76 -29.49 -53.37
N SER A 577 59.66 -29.64 -52.65
CA SER A 577 58.75 -28.53 -52.39
C SER A 577 58.25 -28.66 -50.96
N LYS A 578 58.38 -27.56 -50.21
CA LYS A 578 57.87 -27.37 -48.86
C LYS A 578 56.34 -27.45 -48.88
N VAL A 579 55.71 -27.98 -47.83
CA VAL A 579 54.61 -27.31 -47.07
C VAL A 579 54.29 -28.18 -45.82
N PHE A 580 54.50 -27.57 -44.66
CA PHE A 580 53.95 -27.81 -43.33
C PHE A 580 53.52 -29.23 -42.92
N GLY A 581 54.35 -29.85 -42.08
CA GLY A 581 53.81 -30.48 -40.89
C GLY A 581 53.40 -29.39 -39.89
N ASN A 582 52.34 -29.64 -39.13
CA ASN A 582 52.31 -29.50 -37.67
C ASN A 582 51.05 -30.18 -37.13
N MET A 583 51.29 -31.32 -36.49
CA MET A 583 50.56 -31.97 -35.40
C MET A 583 49.02 -31.93 -35.39
N ILE A 584 48.47 -33.10 -35.70
CA ILE A 584 47.40 -33.74 -34.94
C ILE A 584 47.73 -33.65 -33.44
N GLY A 585 46.94 -32.85 -32.71
CA GLY A 585 46.70 -32.96 -31.28
C GLY A 585 45.20 -33.04 -31.10
N ALA A 586 44.70 -34.27 -30.94
CA ALA A 586 43.30 -34.56 -30.72
C ALA A 586 42.91 -34.22 -29.27
N GLY A 587 41.82 -33.46 -29.12
CA GLY A 587 40.81 -33.63 -28.08
C GLY A 587 41.20 -33.38 -26.62
N ILE A 588 40.81 -32.21 -26.10
CA ILE A 588 40.37 -31.92 -24.72
C ILE A 588 39.36 -30.77 -24.92
N SER A 589 38.05 -30.98 -25.05
CA SER A 589 37.01 -31.19 -24.01
C SER A 589 37.13 -30.30 -22.78
N ASP A 590 36.04 -29.59 -22.55
CA ASP A 590 35.55 -29.04 -21.28
C ASP A 590 36.04 -27.64 -20.87
N ASP A 591 35.05 -26.75 -20.78
CA ASP A 591 34.72 -25.89 -19.64
C ASP A 591 35.88 -25.49 -18.73
N ASP A 592 36.15 -24.18 -18.66
CA ASP A 592 35.79 -23.43 -17.46
C ASP A 592 35.97 -21.93 -17.68
N ASP A 593 35.06 -21.20 -17.04
CA ASP A 593 35.18 -19.80 -16.68
C ASP A 593 36.54 -19.51 -16.04
N ASP A 594 37.11 -18.34 -16.32
CA ASP A 594 37.80 -17.58 -15.29
C ASP A 594 37.73 -16.09 -15.62
N ASP A 595 37.07 -15.40 -14.69
CA ASP A 595 37.27 -14.00 -14.38
C ASP A 595 38.76 -13.70 -14.23
N ASP A 596 39.22 -12.58 -14.79
CA ASP A 596 40.29 -11.82 -14.16
C ASP A 596 39.89 -10.34 -14.15
N ASN A 597 39.63 -9.91 -12.92
CA ASN A 597 39.70 -8.52 -12.50
C ASN A 597 41.15 -8.06 -12.60
N ASP A 598 41.37 -6.90 -13.20
CA ASP A 598 42.49 -6.05 -12.82
C ASP A 598 41.91 -4.69 -12.42
N ASP A 599 41.89 -4.49 -11.11
CA ASP A 599 41.88 -3.20 -10.44
C ASP A 599 43.07 -2.37 -10.93
N ASP A 600 42.86 -1.07 -11.18
CA ASP A 600 43.88 -0.08 -10.92
C ASP A 600 43.22 1.26 -10.58
N ASP A 601 43.35 1.59 -9.30
CA ASP A 601 43.06 2.86 -8.68
C ASP A 601 43.77 4.02 -9.37
N GLN A 602 43.04 5.11 -9.61
CA GLN A 602 43.67 6.43 -9.67
C GLN A 602 42.74 7.50 -9.09
N GLU A 603 43.08 7.86 -7.86
CA GLU A 603 42.69 9.05 -7.12
C GLU A 603 42.69 10.29 -8.03
N ASN A 604 41.57 11.01 -8.05
CA ASN A 604 41.57 12.43 -8.37
C ASN A 604 40.92 13.18 -7.20
N ASP A 605 41.77 13.49 -6.22
CA ASP A 605 41.56 14.56 -5.25
C ASP A 605 41.38 15.89 -6.00
N ILE A 606 40.17 16.45 -5.96
CA ILE A 606 39.96 17.87 -6.24
C ILE A 606 39.24 18.47 -5.04
N PHE A 607 40.07 18.90 -4.10
CA PHE A 607 39.73 19.75 -2.96
C PHE A 607 39.53 21.19 -3.46
N TYR A 608 38.30 21.71 -3.37
CA TYR A 608 38.06 23.15 -3.30
C TYR A 608 37.53 23.45 -1.89
N GLY A 609 38.38 24.13 -1.13
CA GLY A 609 38.18 24.45 0.27
C GLY A 609 37.10 25.49 0.51
N ASP A 610 36.75 25.53 1.79
CA ASP A 610 35.95 26.52 2.49
C ASP A 610 36.35 27.96 2.15
N ASP A 611 35.34 28.77 1.86
CA ASP A 611 35.35 30.19 2.17
C ASP A 611 34.02 30.51 2.87
N ASP A 612 34.08 30.47 4.20
CA ASP A 612 33.18 31.23 5.07
C ASP A 612 33.45 32.73 4.84
N VAL A 613 32.48 33.45 4.28
CA VAL A 613 32.39 34.91 4.51
C VAL A 613 30.93 35.27 4.74
N ASP A 614 30.70 35.73 5.96
CA ASP A 614 29.49 36.35 6.44
C ASP A 614 29.12 37.63 5.65
N ASP A 615 27.83 37.90 5.73
CA ASP A 615 27.23 39.22 5.95
C ASP A 615 26.80 40.12 4.78
N ASP A 616 25.63 40.70 5.05
CA ASP A 616 25.05 41.95 4.56
C ASP A 616 24.48 42.05 3.13
N GLY A 617 23.16 42.32 3.12
CA GLY A 617 22.74 43.68 2.80
C GLY A 617 22.20 43.92 1.39
N ASP A 618 20.87 43.88 1.30
CA ASP A 618 19.99 44.86 0.65
C ASP A 618 20.23 45.35 -0.80
N ASN A 619 19.08 45.38 -1.49
CA ASN A 619 18.59 46.43 -2.40
C ASN A 619 18.81 46.34 -3.93
N ILE A 620 17.65 46.13 -4.61
CA ILE A 620 17.06 47.02 -5.66
C ILE A 620 17.65 46.88 -7.10
N PRO A 621 16.91 47.19 -8.20
CA PRO A 621 15.51 47.62 -8.35
C PRO A 621 14.63 46.81 -9.34
N TYR A 622 13.33 46.97 -9.13
CA TYR A 622 12.27 46.91 -10.14
C TYR A 622 12.51 47.85 -11.34
N ARG A 623 12.34 47.31 -12.55
CA ARG A 623 12.25 48.10 -13.79
C ARG A 623 10.79 48.17 -14.27
N ASN A 624 10.19 49.35 -14.08
CA ASN A 624 8.94 49.77 -14.68
C ASN A 624 9.02 49.79 -16.21
N LYS A 625 8.01 49.24 -16.88
CA LYS A 625 7.53 49.71 -18.19
C LYS A 625 6.01 49.82 -18.15
N LEU A 626 5.56 50.99 -17.69
CA LEU A 626 4.27 51.57 -18.06
C LEU A 626 4.42 52.10 -19.48
N ASN A 627 3.69 51.52 -20.43
CA ASN A 627 3.24 52.25 -21.61
C ASN A 627 1.74 52.53 -21.46
N LYS A 628 1.47 53.81 -21.62
CA LYS A 628 0.25 54.56 -21.44
C LYS A 628 -0.76 54.27 -22.56
N SER A 629 -2.03 54.26 -22.16
CA SER A 629 -3.20 54.82 -22.84
C SER A 629 -3.34 54.65 -24.35
N GLU A 630 -4.44 54.05 -24.78
CA GLU A 630 -5.40 54.74 -25.67
C GLU A 630 -6.71 53.97 -25.87
N LEU A 631 -7.81 54.74 -25.79
CA LEU A 631 -9.08 54.59 -26.50
C LEU A 631 -10.20 53.74 -25.88
N GLU A 632 -11.02 54.47 -25.12
CA GLU A 632 -12.47 54.40 -25.08
C GLU A 632 -13.12 54.28 -26.48
N GLY A 633 -14.23 53.55 -26.55
CA GLY A 633 -15.04 53.37 -27.77
C GLY A 633 -16.11 52.28 -27.53
N ASN A 634 -17.18 52.55 -26.78
CA ASN A 634 -18.45 53.11 -27.23
C ASN A 634 -19.47 52.05 -27.72
N ASN A 635 -20.74 52.28 -27.36
CA ASN A 635 -21.99 51.57 -27.69
C ASN A 635 -22.26 50.25 -26.94
N GLY A 636 -23.36 50.04 -26.22
CA GLY A 636 -24.68 50.67 -26.29
C GLY A 636 -25.75 49.63 -26.65
N ASN A 637 -26.60 49.30 -25.67
CA ASN A 637 -28.01 48.87 -25.78
C ASN A 637 -28.46 47.93 -26.92
N ILE A 638 -28.90 46.70 -26.59
CA ILE A 638 -30.20 46.11 -27.03
C ILE A 638 -30.62 45.07 -25.94
N LYS A 639 -31.47 45.45 -24.97
CA LYS A 639 -32.93 45.23 -24.89
C LYS A 639 -33.42 43.78 -25.02
N LYS A 640 -34.04 43.34 -23.92
CA LYS A 640 -35.12 42.35 -23.73
C LYS A 640 -35.87 41.95 -25.00
N LEU A 641 -36.05 40.64 -25.19
CA LEU A 641 -37.30 40.07 -25.69
C LEU A 641 -37.91 39.21 -24.57
N ASP A 642 -39.01 39.71 -24.03
CA ASP A 642 -40.10 38.88 -23.50
C ASP A 642 -40.91 38.40 -24.71
N THR A 643 -41.19 37.09 -24.79
CA THR A 643 -42.44 36.59 -25.38
C THR A 643 -42.87 35.34 -24.62
N SER A 644 -44.01 35.52 -23.99
CA SER A 644 -44.93 34.57 -23.38
C SER A 644 -45.51 33.53 -24.35
N SER A 645 -46.35 32.65 -23.76
CA SER A 645 -47.37 31.74 -24.30
C SER A 645 -46.85 30.41 -24.85
N GLU A 646 -47.01 29.33 -24.08
CA GLU A 646 -48.17 28.40 -24.05
C GLU A 646 -47.94 27.28 -25.08
N ASP A 647 -47.78 26.05 -24.58
CA ASP A 647 -48.64 24.92 -24.97
C ASP A 647 -48.10 23.59 -24.41
N ASP A 648 -49.09 22.80 -23.98
CA ASP A 648 -49.06 21.48 -23.37
C ASP A 648 -48.28 20.42 -24.15
N PHE A 649 -47.42 19.66 -23.45
CA PHE A 649 -47.46 18.19 -23.28
C PHE A 649 -46.17 17.68 -22.60
#